data_AF-A0A7L5A6I9-F1
#
_entry.id   AF-A0A7L5A6I9-F1
#
_cell.length_a   1.000
_cell.length_b   1.000
_cell.length_c   1.000
_cell.angle_alpha   90.00
_cell.angle_beta   90.00
_cell.angle_gamma   90.00
#
_symmetry.space_group_name_H-M   'P 1'
#
loop_
_entity.id
_entity.type
_entity.pdbx_description
1 polymer ?
#
loop_
_entity_poly.entity_id
_entity_poly.type
_entity_poly.pdbx_seq_one_letter_code
_entity_poly.pdbx_strand_id
1 'polypeptide(L)'
;MMKIIKAVHVTVRSLRLLALLSPVLLLLACNPGGGTSAPSSGTASPVALASTTLPYGLLNTAYAANLEASDGTQPYTFALSSGSLPTGLTLSSTGRISGTPTAPANATFIAQVTDASTPQSRATHSYTLTIVGPLALSSSTLDAGQVGTPYTSGPLPITGGAAPYTATLASGALPAGLTLSPTGILTGTPTTPGTYTFDIAVHDSEPTPQTASASYSLVIKPVPLALSYPATTKGALGTAFTLAPTTFTGGTKPVTLAVTSGTLPAGLTLGSDGSIKGTPTSSGVFPLIITATDSTVPAQVVTAPLALNIFSSTTSVTVDTTKALATVPSTGIGIHTSVYDPSLSDTAALPALLATSGIRMLRYPGGSYSDNYHWAQYTLTPIFASTTPACGVTPNGYLAPHTDFGYFLKTLAATGTQAIITVNYGTSVADAKGTRSTGTQGGGVTAPSTCSEPNRGGQPQEAAAWVAYTNGDPASTQSIGIDDVGFDWKTVGFWASLRAATPLPTDDGYNFLRLGLTAPVGIKYWEIGNEIYYNGYNSNNNTESDVHAPYVYTAGYGSTYASRANVAELSSTAYGTNAARYIQAMRAVDPTIKLGIVVSSAIDPIPSTWTPAVLTAVCAATSFDFAILHYYPGTYNATTAAQLLSSPQADMPRLVSGIQSNVAAACPASASAVQIFVTETNPDGTLATGTPASIPGLYATHEILTALESGVANIDWLELHAGAGTFLGEGTETPGPAFYGIELAHLLADVGDTLVSASSTNSTLLAHAALQASGKKAILLLNADPANTANVQVTVTGSTLGATATQYSFGIATSQSGSTLPATSFTIPGNTFSVVIPPYTATELVIP
;
A
#
# COMPACT_ATOMS: atom_id res chain seq x y z
N MET A 1 -15.78 27.40 -39.38
CA MET A 1 -16.82 28.34 -39.85
C MET A 1 -16.21 29.74 -39.94
N MET A 2 -16.32 30.35 -41.12
CA MET A 2 -16.25 31.78 -41.52
C MET A 2 -15.31 32.74 -40.75
N LYS A 3 -14.20 33.21 -41.38
CA LYS A 3 -14.03 34.35 -42.34
C LYS A 3 -14.15 35.72 -41.64
N ILE A 4 -13.14 36.61 -41.70
CA ILE A 4 -12.90 37.66 -42.73
C ILE A 4 -11.44 38.17 -42.53
N ILE A 5 -10.46 38.00 -43.44
CA ILE A 5 -10.03 38.78 -44.64
C ILE A 5 -9.57 40.24 -44.40
N LYS A 6 -8.25 40.48 -44.58
CA LYS A 6 -7.55 41.56 -45.36
C LYS A 6 -6.05 41.55 -44.95
N ALA A 7 -5.13 40.92 -45.69
CA ALA A 7 -4.40 41.42 -46.87
C ALA A 7 -3.85 42.86 -46.73
N VAL A 8 -2.53 43.02 -46.61
CA VAL A 8 -1.61 43.45 -47.68
C VAL A 8 -0.16 43.45 -47.14
N HIS A 9 0.74 42.88 -47.94
CA HIS A 9 2.19 42.85 -47.74
C HIS A 9 2.80 44.25 -47.79
N VAL A 10 3.77 44.53 -46.91
CA VAL A 10 4.79 45.56 -47.16
C VAL A 10 6.16 44.96 -46.83
N THR A 11 6.87 44.61 -47.90
CA THR A 11 8.30 44.40 -47.94
C THR A 11 8.96 45.77 -48.13
N VAL A 12 9.98 46.11 -47.35
CA VAL A 12 10.93 47.16 -47.73
C VAL A 12 12.35 46.61 -47.63
N ARG A 13 12.86 46.21 -48.79
CA ARG A 13 14.29 46.11 -49.11
C ARG A 13 14.69 47.44 -49.76
N SER A 14 15.87 47.93 -49.35
CA SER A 14 16.88 48.58 -50.19
C SER A 14 16.48 49.76 -51.08
N LEU A 15 16.98 50.96 -50.74
CA LEU A 15 17.30 51.98 -51.74
C LEU A 15 18.79 52.35 -51.65
N ARG A 16 19.48 52.13 -52.78
CA ARG A 16 20.78 52.67 -53.17
C ARG A 16 20.59 54.09 -53.71
N LEU A 17 21.60 54.95 -53.57
CA LEU A 17 21.97 56.00 -54.54
C LEU A 17 23.51 56.16 -54.45
N LEU A 18 24.25 55.57 -55.40
CA LEU A 18 24.91 56.20 -56.57
C LEU A 18 26.07 57.14 -56.19
N ALA A 19 27.32 56.74 -56.49
CA ALA A 19 28.14 57.16 -57.65
C ALA A 19 28.82 58.53 -57.38
N LEU A 20 30.12 58.75 -57.58
CA LEU A 20 30.93 58.65 -58.80
C LEU A 20 32.44 58.59 -58.43
N LEU A 21 33.20 57.65 -59.00
CA LEU A 21 34.25 57.87 -60.03
C LEU A 21 35.40 58.85 -59.69
N SER A 22 36.58 58.27 -59.48
CA SER A 22 37.86 58.75 -60.05
C SER A 22 37.78 58.68 -61.59
N PRO A 23 38.48 59.50 -62.41
CA PRO A 23 39.94 59.39 -62.55
C PRO A 23 40.73 60.65 -63.03
N VAL A 24 42.04 60.45 -62.98
CA VAL A 24 43.19 61.07 -63.68
C VAL A 24 42.97 61.42 -65.17
N LEU A 25 43.48 62.57 -65.66
CA LEU A 25 44.28 62.78 -66.92
C LEU A 25 44.48 64.31 -67.15
N LEU A 26 45.70 64.89 -67.22
CA LEU A 26 46.77 64.86 -68.24
C LEU A 26 46.65 65.94 -69.34
N LEU A 27 47.73 66.76 -69.42
CA LEU A 27 48.38 67.36 -70.60
C LEU A 27 47.91 68.69 -71.25
N LEU A 28 48.97 69.38 -71.72
CA LEU A 28 49.11 70.41 -72.78
C LEU A 28 48.81 71.86 -72.39
N ALA A 29 49.44 72.88 -72.98
CA ALA A 29 50.75 73.14 -73.58
C ALA A 29 50.73 74.62 -74.00
N CYS A 30 51.90 75.26 -73.99
CA CYS A 30 52.36 76.37 -74.85
C CYS A 30 51.56 77.69 -75.01
N ASN A 31 52.28 78.77 -74.69
CA ASN A 31 52.34 80.16 -75.21
C ASN A 31 51.69 80.42 -76.60
N PRO A 32 51.19 81.64 -76.91
CA PRO A 32 52.02 82.84 -77.21
C PRO A 32 51.42 84.14 -76.60
N GLY A 33 52.15 85.21 -76.28
CA GLY A 33 52.97 86.05 -77.16
C GLY A 33 52.27 87.41 -77.41
N GLY A 34 52.94 88.50 -77.01
CA GLY A 34 52.85 89.81 -77.66
C GLY A 34 51.87 90.84 -77.06
N GLY A 35 52.38 92.05 -76.80
CA GLY A 35 51.57 93.26 -76.78
C GLY A 35 51.88 94.25 -75.66
N THR A 36 52.74 95.22 -75.97
CA THR A 36 53.07 96.41 -75.16
C THR A 36 51.85 97.32 -74.89
N SER A 37 51.67 97.82 -73.66
CA SER A 37 51.72 99.27 -73.32
C SER A 37 50.99 99.67 -72.01
N ALA A 38 51.58 100.68 -71.35
CA ALA A 38 51.13 101.53 -70.24
C ALA A 38 51.34 101.05 -68.78
N PRO A 39 51.91 101.89 -67.89
CA PRO A 39 52.13 101.55 -66.49
C PRO A 39 50.85 101.77 -65.67
N SER A 40 50.38 100.75 -64.96
CA SER A 40 49.41 100.91 -63.87
C SER A 40 50.11 100.69 -62.54
N SER A 41 49.97 101.64 -61.62
CA SER A 41 50.37 101.57 -60.22
C SER A 41 49.94 100.25 -59.57
N GLY A 42 50.91 99.42 -59.17
CA GLY A 42 50.66 98.16 -58.47
C GLY A 42 50.30 98.36 -57.01
N THR A 43 49.14 97.86 -56.59
CA THR A 43 48.81 97.63 -55.17
C THR A 43 49.22 96.21 -54.80
N ALA A 44 50.08 96.04 -53.79
CA ALA A 44 50.53 94.73 -53.29
C ALA A 44 49.35 93.96 -52.64
N SER A 45 49.28 92.64 -52.85
CA SER A 45 48.30 91.75 -52.18
C SER A 45 48.57 91.68 -50.67
N PRO A 46 47.54 91.67 -49.80
CA PRO A 46 47.73 91.62 -48.35
C PRO A 46 48.29 90.27 -47.89
N VAL A 47 49.20 90.29 -46.90
CA VAL A 47 49.80 89.08 -46.28
C VAL A 47 48.74 88.16 -45.65
N ALA A 48 48.95 86.85 -45.68
CA ALA A 48 48.09 85.83 -45.08
C ALA A 48 48.90 84.80 -44.25
N LEU A 49 48.23 84.16 -43.28
CA LEU A 49 48.76 83.04 -42.47
C LEU A 49 48.10 81.73 -42.90
N ALA A 50 48.88 80.66 -43.06
CA ALA A 50 48.35 79.36 -43.45
C ALA A 50 47.58 78.66 -42.32
N SER A 51 46.41 78.10 -42.61
CA SER A 51 45.61 77.31 -41.66
C SER A 51 46.14 75.87 -41.50
N THR A 52 47.41 75.71 -41.14
CA THR A 52 48.02 74.40 -40.88
C THR A 52 47.66 73.88 -39.48
N THR A 53 47.40 72.58 -39.38
CA THR A 53 47.29 71.90 -38.08
C THR A 53 48.68 71.71 -37.51
N LEU A 54 48.89 72.14 -36.26
CA LEU A 54 50.14 71.91 -35.55
C LEU A 54 50.23 70.45 -35.08
N PRO A 55 51.35 69.75 -35.28
CA PRO A 55 51.58 68.43 -34.69
C PRO A 55 51.50 68.49 -33.16
N TYR A 56 51.13 67.38 -32.52
CA TYR A 56 51.16 67.27 -31.07
C TYR A 56 52.58 67.49 -30.55
N GLY A 57 52.69 68.13 -29.38
CA GLY A 57 53.93 68.11 -28.61
C GLY A 57 53.90 67.00 -27.57
N LEU A 58 55.06 66.40 -27.30
CA LEU A 58 55.21 65.43 -26.21
C LEU A 58 55.81 66.15 -25.00
N LEU A 59 55.23 65.91 -23.82
CA LEU A 59 55.74 66.42 -22.55
C LEU A 59 57.24 66.12 -22.41
N ASN A 60 58.03 67.12 -22.02
CA ASN A 60 59.48 67.06 -21.83
C ASN A 60 60.30 66.70 -23.09
N THR A 61 59.70 66.73 -24.28
CA THR A 61 60.40 66.50 -25.56
C THR A 61 60.51 67.81 -26.34
N ALA A 62 61.66 68.07 -26.96
CA ALA A 62 61.85 69.28 -27.77
C ALA A 62 60.82 69.33 -28.91
N TYR A 63 60.10 70.44 -29.01
CA TYR A 63 59.11 70.71 -30.04
C TYR A 63 59.63 71.78 -31.00
N ALA A 64 59.36 71.61 -32.29
CA ALA A 64 59.61 72.61 -33.30
C ALA A 64 58.56 72.53 -34.42
N ALA A 65 57.86 73.62 -34.67
CA ALA A 65 56.96 73.77 -35.80
C ALA A 65 57.05 75.20 -36.37
N ASN A 66 56.82 75.34 -37.66
CA ASN A 66 56.85 76.64 -38.34
C ASN A 66 55.42 77.08 -38.69
N LEU A 67 55.13 78.35 -38.45
CA LEU A 67 53.99 79.04 -39.03
C LEU A 67 54.40 79.59 -40.38
N GLU A 68 53.63 79.28 -41.40
CA GLU A 68 53.89 79.68 -42.77
C GLU A 68 52.99 80.86 -43.14
N ALA A 69 53.56 81.86 -43.80
CA ALA A 69 52.84 83.01 -44.33
C ALA A 69 53.01 83.10 -45.84
N SER A 70 51.96 83.56 -46.53
CA SER A 70 51.93 83.78 -47.97
C SER A 70 51.55 85.22 -48.29
N ASP A 71 51.80 85.65 -49.54
CA ASP A 71 51.42 86.97 -50.05
C ASP A 71 52.11 88.14 -49.29
N GLY A 72 51.84 89.39 -49.66
CA GLY A 72 52.52 90.56 -49.05
C GLY A 72 54.01 90.71 -49.41
N THR A 73 54.69 91.63 -48.73
CA THR A 73 56.10 91.98 -48.97
C THR A 73 57.02 91.37 -47.91
N GLN A 74 58.00 90.56 -48.31
CA GLN A 74 59.02 90.01 -47.39
C GLN A 74 60.03 91.08 -46.91
N PRO A 75 60.63 90.95 -45.72
CA PRO A 75 60.51 89.83 -44.76
C PRO A 75 59.24 89.89 -43.89
N TYR A 76 58.76 88.72 -43.48
CA TYR A 76 57.63 88.61 -42.55
C TYR A 76 58.11 88.60 -41.09
N THR A 77 57.33 89.23 -40.22
CA THR A 77 57.53 89.21 -38.77
C THR A 77 56.31 88.64 -38.06
N PHE A 78 56.53 87.68 -37.18
CA PHE A 78 55.49 86.97 -36.45
C PHE A 78 55.47 87.37 -34.97
N ALA A 79 54.27 87.46 -34.42
CA ALA A 79 54.05 87.70 -33.00
C ALA A 79 52.77 87.01 -32.53
N LEU A 80 52.65 86.79 -31.22
CA LEU A 80 51.36 86.40 -30.63
C LEU A 80 50.48 87.63 -30.52
N SER A 81 49.31 87.59 -31.16
CA SER A 81 48.29 88.64 -31.04
C SER A 81 47.46 88.47 -29.77
N SER A 82 47.17 87.23 -29.37
CA SER A 82 46.44 86.91 -28.12
C SER A 82 46.60 85.44 -27.75
N GLY A 83 46.34 85.10 -26.48
CA GLY A 83 46.54 83.76 -25.92
C GLY A 83 48.00 83.51 -25.53
N SER A 84 48.31 82.30 -25.09
CA SER A 84 49.65 81.87 -24.71
C SER A 84 49.98 80.52 -25.32
N LEU A 85 51.23 80.33 -25.70
CA LEU A 85 51.75 79.00 -26.02
C LEU A 85 51.80 78.12 -24.76
N PRO A 86 51.81 76.78 -24.90
CA PRO A 86 52.10 75.87 -23.79
C PRO A 86 53.40 76.25 -23.06
N THR A 87 53.41 76.09 -21.75
CA THR A 87 54.56 76.41 -20.89
C THR A 87 55.82 75.72 -21.36
N GLY A 88 56.88 76.49 -21.62
CA GLY A 88 58.17 75.99 -22.15
C GLY A 88 58.35 76.15 -23.66
N LEU A 89 57.35 76.66 -24.39
CA LEU A 89 57.43 76.99 -25.81
C LEU A 89 57.41 78.51 -26.06
N THR A 90 58.11 78.95 -27.11
CA THR A 90 58.14 80.34 -27.56
C THR A 90 57.91 80.44 -29.06
N LEU A 91 57.36 81.57 -29.52
CA LEU A 91 57.25 81.92 -30.94
C LEU A 91 58.36 82.91 -31.29
N SER A 92 59.23 82.56 -32.23
CA SER A 92 60.24 83.48 -32.76
C SER A 92 59.61 84.50 -33.71
N SER A 93 60.29 85.64 -33.91
CA SER A 93 59.89 86.65 -34.90
C SER A 93 59.87 86.14 -36.34
N THR A 94 60.51 84.99 -36.63
CA THR A 94 60.52 84.31 -37.93
C THR A 94 59.41 83.27 -38.09
N GLY A 95 58.50 83.13 -37.11
CA GLY A 95 57.35 82.23 -37.20
C GLY A 95 57.60 80.82 -36.66
N ARG A 96 58.75 80.54 -36.05
CA ARG A 96 59.05 79.21 -35.49
C ARG A 96 58.58 79.11 -34.04
N ILE A 97 57.68 78.17 -33.77
CA ILE A 97 57.32 77.73 -32.43
C ILE A 97 58.34 76.69 -32.00
N SER A 98 59.08 76.94 -30.92
CA SER A 98 60.07 75.98 -30.42
C SER A 98 60.28 76.05 -28.92
N GLY A 99 60.83 74.97 -28.34
CA GLY A 99 61.13 74.85 -26.92
C GLY A 99 60.86 73.44 -26.42
N THR A 100 60.82 73.26 -25.10
CA THR A 100 60.49 71.97 -24.47
C THR A 100 59.30 72.19 -23.54
N PRO A 101 58.12 71.63 -23.84
CA PRO A 101 56.93 71.85 -23.03
C PRO A 101 57.04 71.09 -21.71
N THR A 102 56.70 71.74 -20.59
CA THR A 102 56.88 71.20 -19.23
C THR A 102 55.59 70.73 -18.54
N ALA A 103 54.43 70.92 -19.19
CA ALA A 103 53.15 70.41 -18.73
C ALA A 103 52.25 70.02 -19.92
N PRO A 104 51.40 68.99 -19.77
CA PRO A 104 50.33 68.72 -20.73
C PRO A 104 49.39 69.92 -20.84
N ALA A 105 48.96 70.25 -22.05
CA ALA A 105 48.11 71.41 -22.31
C ALA A 105 47.35 71.26 -23.63
N ASN A 106 46.15 71.82 -23.74
CA ASN A 106 45.50 72.09 -25.02
C ASN A 106 45.36 73.61 -25.15
N ALA A 107 46.38 74.25 -25.72
CA ALA A 107 46.48 75.71 -25.75
C ALA A 107 45.99 76.23 -27.10
N THR A 108 45.07 77.20 -27.08
CA THR A 108 44.65 77.93 -28.27
C THR A 108 45.20 79.36 -28.21
N PHE A 109 45.85 79.78 -29.29
CA PHE A 109 46.48 81.11 -29.40
C PHE A 109 46.27 81.69 -30.80
N ILE A 110 46.38 83.01 -30.93
CA ILE A 110 46.26 83.72 -32.21
C ILE A 110 47.64 84.26 -32.57
N ALA A 111 48.20 83.79 -33.69
CA ALA A 111 49.41 84.35 -34.26
C ALA A 111 49.06 85.47 -35.24
N GLN A 112 49.87 86.52 -35.26
CA GLN A 112 49.84 87.59 -36.25
C GLN A 112 51.09 87.51 -37.11
N VAL A 113 50.94 87.68 -38.41
CA VAL A 113 52.03 87.98 -39.34
C VAL A 113 51.92 89.43 -39.80
N THR A 114 53.04 90.13 -39.86
CA THR A 114 53.18 91.48 -40.40
C THR A 114 54.22 91.46 -41.52
N ASP A 115 53.90 92.04 -42.66
CA ASP A 115 54.82 92.15 -43.79
C ASP A 115 55.65 93.45 -43.75
N ALA A 116 56.56 93.61 -44.72
CA ALA A 116 57.48 94.73 -44.81
C ALA A 116 57.00 95.87 -45.73
N SER A 117 55.72 95.88 -46.15
CA SER A 117 55.21 96.94 -47.03
C SER A 117 55.02 98.26 -46.28
N THR A 118 54.92 99.38 -47.01
CA THR A 118 54.61 100.70 -46.43
C THR A 118 53.35 101.26 -47.12
N PRO A 119 52.19 101.32 -46.46
CA PRO A 119 51.89 100.84 -45.10
C PRO A 119 51.93 99.30 -44.97
N GLN A 120 52.19 98.79 -43.76
CA GLN A 120 52.31 97.35 -43.49
C GLN A 120 50.96 96.64 -43.56
N SER A 121 50.93 95.46 -44.17
CA SER A 121 49.80 94.53 -44.12
C SER A 121 49.94 93.55 -42.94
N ARG A 122 48.83 93.17 -42.32
CA ARG A 122 48.78 92.22 -41.21
C ARG A 122 47.66 91.19 -41.41
N ALA A 123 47.92 89.95 -41.01
CA ALA A 123 46.90 88.91 -40.90
C ALA A 123 47.06 88.15 -39.58
N THR A 124 45.96 87.60 -39.09
CA THR A 124 45.92 86.76 -37.88
C THR A 124 45.27 85.42 -38.18
N HIS A 125 45.70 84.37 -37.46
CA HIS A 125 45.06 83.06 -37.49
C HIS A 125 45.10 82.40 -36.12
N SER A 126 44.04 81.64 -35.78
CA SER A 126 43.97 80.89 -34.53
C SER A 126 44.53 79.49 -34.70
N TYR A 127 45.46 79.11 -33.83
CA TYR A 127 46.06 77.79 -33.77
C TYR A 127 45.77 77.14 -32.42
N THR A 128 45.61 75.82 -32.45
CA THR A 128 45.57 74.98 -31.24
C THR A 128 46.78 74.07 -31.24
N LEU A 129 47.54 74.08 -30.15
CA LEU A 129 48.66 73.16 -29.91
C LEU A 129 48.36 72.32 -28.67
N THR A 130 48.35 71.00 -28.84
CA THR A 130 48.15 70.06 -27.74
C THR A 130 49.47 69.41 -27.36
N ILE A 131 49.80 69.46 -26.07
CA ILE A 131 50.90 68.74 -25.44
C ILE A 131 50.33 67.54 -24.68
N VAL A 132 50.73 66.33 -25.06
CA VAL A 132 50.30 65.09 -24.41
C VAL A 132 51.40 64.51 -23.52
N GLY A 133 51.00 63.85 -22.43
CA GLY A 133 51.92 63.07 -21.59
C GLY A 133 52.30 61.72 -22.24
N PRO A 134 53.22 60.95 -21.63
CA PRO A 134 53.57 59.62 -22.13
C PRO A 134 52.36 58.68 -22.10
N LEU A 135 52.19 57.88 -23.14
CA LEU A 135 51.15 56.85 -23.22
C LEU A 135 51.35 55.81 -22.10
N ALA A 136 50.29 55.55 -21.35
CA ALA A 136 50.26 54.55 -20.29
C ALA A 136 48.96 53.74 -20.32
N LEU A 137 49.06 52.46 -19.97
CA LEU A 137 47.97 51.52 -19.84
C LEU A 137 48.10 50.79 -18.49
N SER A 138 47.03 50.73 -17.71
CA SER A 138 47.02 50.01 -16.43
C SER A 138 46.52 48.57 -16.58
N SER A 139 47.08 47.64 -15.81
CA SER A 139 46.55 46.26 -15.72
C SER A 139 45.22 46.22 -14.97
N SER A 140 44.38 45.23 -15.27
CA SER A 140 43.16 44.99 -14.48
C SER A 140 42.70 43.53 -14.53
N THR A 141 41.93 43.12 -13.53
CA THR A 141 41.10 41.91 -13.61
C THR A 141 39.73 42.29 -14.16
N LEU A 142 39.34 41.66 -15.25
CA LEU A 142 38.04 41.89 -15.88
C LEU A 142 36.95 41.12 -15.15
N ASP A 143 35.72 41.64 -15.21
CA ASP A 143 34.55 40.95 -14.67
C ASP A 143 34.40 39.57 -15.28
N ALA A 144 34.04 38.59 -14.45
CA ALA A 144 33.94 37.20 -14.89
C ALA A 144 32.83 37.01 -15.92
N GLY A 145 33.12 36.29 -17.00
CA GLY A 145 32.14 35.83 -17.98
C GLY A 145 31.58 34.45 -17.63
N GLN A 146 30.63 33.96 -18.42
CA GLN A 146 30.08 32.61 -18.33
C GLN A 146 29.97 32.00 -19.71
N VAL A 147 30.29 30.71 -19.82
CA VAL A 147 30.17 29.96 -21.08
C VAL A 147 28.76 30.13 -21.68
N GLY A 148 28.69 30.45 -22.97
CA GLY A 148 27.43 30.61 -23.70
C GLY A 148 26.68 31.92 -23.46
N THR A 149 27.18 32.81 -22.58
CA THR A 149 26.59 34.13 -22.32
C THR A 149 27.37 35.23 -23.05
N PRO A 150 26.71 36.15 -23.78
CA PRO A 150 27.38 37.28 -24.39
C PRO A 150 28.19 38.09 -23.36
N TYR A 151 29.42 38.41 -23.72
CA TYR A 151 30.37 39.13 -22.89
C TYR A 151 30.83 40.39 -23.60
N THR A 152 30.88 41.51 -22.88
CA THR A 152 31.41 42.79 -23.35
C THR A 152 32.19 43.44 -22.19
N SER A 153 33.47 43.74 -22.39
CA SER A 153 34.27 44.45 -21.38
C SER A 153 33.99 45.96 -21.39
N GLY A 154 34.39 46.64 -20.31
CA GLY A 154 34.54 48.09 -20.31
C GLY A 154 35.70 48.58 -21.20
N PRO A 155 35.82 49.90 -21.44
CA PRO A 155 36.94 50.48 -22.18
C PRO A 155 38.27 50.33 -21.41
N LEU A 156 39.38 50.30 -22.15
CA LEU A 156 40.72 50.24 -21.56
C LEU A 156 41.07 51.54 -20.81
N PRO A 157 41.71 51.47 -19.63
CA PRO A 157 42.16 52.64 -18.88
C PRO A 157 43.44 53.23 -19.49
N ILE A 158 43.29 53.99 -20.59
CA ILE A 158 44.39 54.64 -21.33
C ILE A 158 44.57 56.09 -20.85
N THR A 159 45.81 56.51 -20.59
CA THR A 159 46.17 57.91 -20.28
C THR A 159 47.40 58.36 -21.08
N GLY A 160 47.48 59.65 -21.44
CA GLY A 160 48.59 60.18 -22.26
C GLY A 160 48.50 59.76 -23.74
N GLY A 161 49.49 60.15 -24.55
CA GLY A 161 49.50 59.92 -26.00
C GLY A 161 48.45 60.73 -26.78
N ALA A 162 48.51 60.66 -28.11
CA ALA A 162 47.55 61.31 -29.01
C ALA A 162 46.41 60.36 -29.45
N ALA A 163 45.16 60.78 -29.28
CA ALA A 163 44.00 60.02 -29.76
C ALA A 163 43.80 60.21 -31.28
N PRO A 164 43.26 59.21 -32.01
CA PRO A 164 42.68 57.94 -31.54
C PRO A 164 43.69 56.83 -31.25
N TYR A 165 43.40 55.99 -30.25
CA TYR A 165 44.22 54.82 -29.89
C TYR A 165 43.81 53.56 -30.65
N THR A 166 44.79 52.68 -30.90
CA THR A 166 44.56 51.33 -31.45
C THR A 166 45.10 50.26 -30.52
N ALA A 167 44.25 49.30 -30.16
CA ALA A 167 44.57 48.19 -29.27
C ALA A 167 44.83 46.89 -30.05
N THR A 168 45.82 46.13 -29.62
CA THR A 168 46.15 44.80 -30.16
C THR A 168 46.47 43.82 -29.03
N LEU A 169 46.29 42.53 -29.30
CA LEU A 169 46.74 41.48 -28.39
C LEU A 169 48.26 41.34 -28.52
N ALA A 170 48.98 41.61 -27.44
CA ALA A 170 50.44 41.56 -27.42
C ALA A 170 50.96 40.15 -27.11
N SER A 171 50.35 39.47 -26.14
CA SER A 171 50.74 38.13 -25.71
C SER A 171 49.56 37.38 -25.06
N GLY A 172 49.67 36.05 -24.96
CA GLY A 172 48.63 35.19 -24.40
C GLY A 172 47.52 34.84 -25.38
N ALA A 173 46.44 34.24 -24.87
CA ALA A 173 45.28 33.86 -25.67
C ALA A 173 43.99 34.36 -25.00
N LEU A 174 43.11 34.93 -25.82
CA LEU A 174 41.75 35.26 -25.38
C LEU A 174 40.94 33.98 -25.15
N PRO A 175 39.92 34.00 -24.27
CA PRO A 175 38.96 32.91 -24.20
C PRO A 175 38.35 32.63 -25.58
N ALA A 176 38.25 31.35 -25.94
CA ALA A 176 37.64 30.94 -27.20
C ALA A 176 36.22 31.53 -27.32
N GLY A 177 35.93 32.19 -28.45
CA GLY A 177 34.66 32.88 -28.69
C GLY A 177 34.65 34.37 -28.31
N LEU A 178 35.74 34.91 -27.75
CA LEU A 178 35.94 36.34 -27.56
C LEU A 178 36.95 36.92 -28.56
N THR A 179 36.74 38.18 -28.94
CA THR A 179 37.65 38.95 -29.82
C THR A 179 37.92 40.32 -29.22
N LEU A 180 39.14 40.83 -29.38
CA LEU A 180 39.53 42.19 -29.03
C LEU A 180 39.28 43.13 -30.22
N SER A 181 38.49 44.19 -30.03
CA SER A 181 38.32 45.24 -31.04
C SER A 181 39.54 46.18 -31.07
N PRO A 182 39.79 46.88 -32.19
CA PRO A 182 40.82 47.92 -32.26
C PRO A 182 40.65 49.07 -31.26
N THR A 183 39.44 49.26 -30.70
CA THR A 183 39.17 50.27 -29.66
C THR A 183 39.36 49.74 -28.24
N GLY A 184 39.84 48.50 -28.08
CA GLY A 184 40.14 47.92 -26.78
C GLY A 184 38.99 47.22 -26.07
N ILE A 185 37.89 46.90 -26.77
CA ILE A 185 36.74 46.21 -26.17
C ILE A 185 36.83 44.72 -26.48
N LEU A 186 36.75 43.87 -25.45
CA LEU A 186 36.55 42.43 -25.62
C LEU A 186 35.06 42.16 -25.78
N THR A 187 34.68 41.54 -26.89
CA THR A 187 33.29 41.15 -27.15
C THR A 187 33.21 39.72 -27.66
N GLY A 188 32.11 39.02 -27.37
CA GLY A 188 31.82 37.72 -27.96
C GLY A 188 31.00 36.83 -27.04
N THR A 189 31.02 35.52 -27.28
CA THR A 189 30.37 34.54 -26.40
C THR A 189 31.40 33.44 -26.09
N PRO A 190 31.92 33.38 -24.86
CA PRO A 190 32.99 32.46 -24.53
C PRO A 190 32.46 31.02 -24.52
N THR A 191 33.26 30.06 -25.00
CA THR A 191 32.84 28.65 -25.15
C THR A 191 33.49 27.71 -24.15
N THR A 192 34.56 28.14 -23.50
CA THR A 192 35.38 27.28 -22.65
C THR A 192 35.57 27.94 -21.28
N PRO A 193 35.26 27.24 -20.17
CA PRO A 193 35.49 27.78 -18.85
C PRO A 193 36.99 27.78 -18.53
N GLY A 194 37.44 28.71 -17.71
CA GLY A 194 38.84 28.80 -17.30
C GLY A 194 39.25 30.20 -16.90
N THR A 195 40.46 30.30 -16.36
CA THR A 195 41.11 31.59 -16.08
C THR A 195 42.11 31.88 -17.19
N TYR A 196 41.93 33.00 -17.88
CA TYR A 196 42.75 33.43 -19.00
C TYR A 196 43.55 34.66 -18.60
N THR A 197 44.85 34.65 -18.87
CA THR A 197 45.75 35.79 -18.68
C THR A 197 46.36 36.16 -20.02
N PHE A 198 46.28 37.44 -20.40
CA PHE A 198 46.77 37.93 -21.68
C PHE A 198 47.21 39.40 -21.57
N ASP A 199 48.09 39.84 -22.46
CA ASP A 199 48.60 41.21 -22.49
C ASP A 199 47.98 41.98 -23.66
N ILE A 200 47.51 43.19 -23.39
CA ILE A 200 47.03 44.12 -24.43
C ILE A 200 48.07 45.22 -24.60
N ALA A 201 48.41 45.53 -25.85
CA ALA A 201 49.17 46.72 -26.23
C ALA A 201 48.24 47.77 -26.83
N VAL A 202 48.48 49.04 -26.51
CA VAL A 202 47.81 50.21 -27.10
C VAL A 202 48.83 51.11 -27.77
N HIS A 203 48.48 51.63 -28.94
CA HIS A 203 49.29 52.55 -29.75
C HIS A 203 48.52 53.86 -29.94
N ASP A 204 49.22 54.99 -29.87
CA ASP A 204 48.66 56.31 -30.15
C ASP A 204 48.75 56.70 -31.64
N SER A 205 48.20 57.85 -32.03
CA SER A 205 48.02 58.23 -33.44
C SER A 205 49.19 58.98 -34.07
N GLU A 206 50.31 59.13 -33.38
CA GLU A 206 51.46 59.88 -33.89
C GLU A 206 52.18 59.13 -35.04
N PRO A 207 52.89 59.84 -35.95
CA PRO A 207 53.65 59.21 -37.05
C PRO A 207 54.69 58.19 -36.58
N THR A 208 55.24 58.39 -35.39
CA THR A 208 56.01 57.40 -34.63
C THR A 208 55.22 57.05 -33.36
N PRO A 209 54.33 56.05 -33.41
CA PRO A 209 53.41 55.78 -32.30
C PRO A 209 54.13 55.44 -31.00
N GLN A 210 53.66 56.00 -29.88
CA GLN A 210 53.97 55.49 -28.56
C GLN A 210 53.22 54.17 -28.33
N THR A 211 53.85 53.22 -27.62
CA THR A 211 53.24 51.93 -27.27
C THR A 211 53.26 51.72 -25.75
N ALA A 212 52.14 51.30 -25.19
CA ALA A 212 52.05 50.87 -23.79
C ALA A 212 51.36 49.51 -23.70
N SER A 213 51.83 48.63 -22.81
CA SER A 213 51.29 47.27 -22.64
C SER A 213 50.97 46.98 -21.18
N ALA A 214 49.90 46.20 -20.94
CA ALA A 214 49.52 45.76 -19.60
C ALA A 214 48.84 44.39 -19.62
N SER A 215 48.99 43.64 -18.52
CA SER A 215 48.38 42.32 -18.33
C SER A 215 46.95 42.40 -17.82
N TYR A 216 46.09 41.51 -18.33
CA TYR A 216 44.70 41.36 -17.95
C TYR A 216 44.39 39.91 -17.57
N SER A 217 43.49 39.72 -16.62
CA SER A 217 42.95 38.40 -16.28
C SER A 217 41.43 38.36 -16.41
N LEU A 218 40.90 37.28 -16.99
CA LEU A 218 39.48 37.05 -17.19
C LEU A 218 39.12 35.61 -16.80
N VAL A 219 38.15 35.47 -15.89
CA VAL A 219 37.59 34.18 -15.51
C VAL A 219 36.32 33.92 -16.29
N ILE A 220 36.25 32.80 -17.02
CA ILE A 220 35.02 32.28 -17.63
C ILE A 220 34.49 31.14 -16.76
N LYS A 221 33.33 31.35 -16.15
CA LYS A 221 32.65 30.35 -15.32
C LYS A 221 31.93 29.30 -16.19
N PRO A 222 31.87 28.03 -15.77
CA PRO A 222 31.04 27.03 -16.42
C PRO A 222 29.55 27.37 -16.29
N VAL A 223 28.71 26.69 -17.07
CA VAL A 223 27.25 26.76 -16.92
C VAL A 223 26.85 26.07 -15.60
N PRO A 224 25.96 26.65 -14.78
CA PRO A 224 25.58 26.07 -13.49
C PRO A 224 24.92 24.69 -13.68
N LEU A 225 25.42 23.68 -12.99
CA LEU A 225 24.80 22.37 -12.97
C LEU A 225 23.46 22.45 -12.22
N ALA A 226 22.41 21.88 -12.79
CA ALA A 226 21.09 21.81 -12.17
C ALA A 226 20.49 20.42 -12.37
N LEU A 227 19.91 19.87 -11.29
CA LEU A 227 19.18 18.60 -11.28
C LEU A 227 17.92 18.77 -10.43
N SER A 228 16.76 18.37 -10.97
CA SER A 228 15.50 18.34 -10.22
C SER A 228 14.60 17.20 -10.72
N TYR A 229 13.74 16.70 -9.83
CA TYR A 229 12.68 15.73 -10.12
C TYR A 229 11.33 16.26 -9.62
N PRO A 230 10.21 15.69 -10.09
CA PRO A 230 8.90 15.93 -9.49
C PRO A 230 8.88 15.53 -8.00
N ALA A 231 8.19 16.32 -7.16
CA ALA A 231 8.20 16.18 -5.70
C ALA A 231 7.71 14.81 -5.18
N THR A 232 6.78 14.16 -5.89
CA THR A 232 6.35 12.77 -5.63
C THR A 232 6.01 12.11 -6.96
N THR A 233 6.43 10.85 -7.15
CA THR A 233 6.09 10.09 -8.36
C THR A 233 5.43 8.77 -7.99
N LYS A 234 4.29 8.48 -8.62
CA LYS A 234 3.51 7.25 -8.41
C LYS A 234 3.83 6.23 -9.52
N GLY A 235 4.10 4.99 -9.14
CA GLY A 235 4.26 3.85 -10.05
C GLY A 235 3.44 2.65 -9.57
N ALA A 236 3.28 1.63 -10.42
CA ALA A 236 2.57 0.40 -10.07
C ALA A 236 3.51 -0.82 -10.10
N LEU A 237 3.41 -1.70 -9.09
CA LEU A 237 4.12 -2.97 -8.98
C LEU A 237 3.88 -3.80 -10.25
N GLY A 238 4.94 -4.39 -10.80
CA GLY A 238 4.85 -5.21 -12.01
C GLY A 238 4.57 -4.46 -13.31
N THR A 239 4.42 -3.13 -13.28
CA THR A 239 4.20 -2.29 -14.46
C THR A 239 5.47 -1.54 -14.83
N ALA A 240 5.77 -1.44 -16.13
CA ALA A 240 6.90 -0.64 -16.60
C ALA A 240 6.79 0.81 -16.10
N PHE A 241 7.83 1.27 -15.42
CA PHE A 241 7.96 2.59 -14.83
C PHE A 241 9.06 3.37 -15.54
N THR A 242 8.83 4.65 -15.79
CA THR A 242 9.85 5.57 -16.33
C THR A 242 9.62 6.95 -15.75
N LEU A 243 10.65 7.49 -15.11
CA LEU A 243 10.69 8.86 -14.59
C LEU A 243 11.91 9.57 -15.16
N ALA A 244 11.71 10.71 -15.80
CA ALA A 244 12.78 11.60 -16.23
C ALA A 244 12.93 12.78 -15.25
N PRO A 245 14.13 13.35 -15.11
CA PRO A 245 14.32 14.58 -14.34
C PRO A 245 13.55 15.74 -15.00
N THR A 246 12.97 16.63 -14.19
CA THR A 246 12.32 17.86 -14.67
C THR A 246 13.35 18.88 -15.15
N THR A 247 14.55 18.83 -14.60
CA THR A 247 15.70 19.60 -15.07
C THR A 247 16.95 18.76 -14.90
N PHE A 248 17.73 18.62 -15.97
CA PHE A 248 19.09 18.10 -15.91
C PHE A 248 19.94 18.81 -16.95
N THR A 249 20.62 19.89 -16.55
CA THR A 249 21.29 20.83 -17.46
C THR A 249 22.56 21.41 -16.84
N GLY A 250 23.45 21.95 -17.69
CA GLY A 250 24.66 22.63 -17.24
C GLY A 250 25.77 21.67 -16.81
N GLY A 251 26.76 22.21 -16.09
CA GLY A 251 27.98 21.49 -15.72
C GLY A 251 28.96 21.30 -16.89
N THR A 252 30.21 20.98 -16.55
CA THR A 252 31.22 20.56 -17.52
C THR A 252 31.21 19.03 -17.68
N LYS A 253 31.14 18.56 -18.92
CA LYS A 253 31.08 17.11 -19.20
C LYS A 253 32.43 16.42 -18.90
N PRO A 254 32.44 15.13 -18.52
CA PRO A 254 31.27 14.29 -18.22
C PRO A 254 30.63 14.68 -16.88
N VAL A 255 29.29 14.56 -16.80
CA VAL A 255 28.53 14.66 -15.54
C VAL A 255 28.16 13.24 -15.10
N THR A 256 28.46 12.88 -13.86
CA THR A 256 28.14 11.57 -13.27
C THR A 256 26.94 11.67 -12.34
N LEU A 257 26.14 10.60 -12.29
CA LEU A 257 24.93 10.50 -11.47
C LEU A 257 25.03 9.31 -10.53
N ALA A 258 24.61 9.49 -9.27
CA ALA A 258 24.59 8.43 -8.28
C ALA A 258 23.43 8.61 -7.30
N VAL A 259 22.93 7.47 -6.78
CA VAL A 259 22.08 7.45 -5.58
C VAL A 259 23.03 7.54 -4.38
N THR A 260 23.00 8.65 -3.66
CA THR A 260 23.91 8.87 -2.51
C THR A 260 23.23 8.66 -1.16
N SER A 261 21.90 8.60 -1.13
CA SER A 261 21.11 8.22 0.04
C SER A 261 19.83 7.50 -0.39
N GLY A 262 19.38 6.52 0.41
CA GLY A 262 18.27 5.63 0.09
C GLY A 262 18.64 4.55 -0.94
N THR A 263 17.65 3.75 -1.32
CA THR A 263 17.78 2.72 -2.36
C THR A 263 16.64 2.85 -3.36
N LEU A 264 16.91 2.53 -4.63
CA LEU A 264 15.85 2.40 -5.62
C LEU A 264 14.97 1.19 -5.29
N PRO A 265 13.66 1.23 -5.58
CA PRO A 265 12.81 0.03 -5.58
C PRO A 265 13.46 -1.08 -6.40
N ALA A 266 13.34 -2.33 -5.94
CA ALA A 266 13.88 -3.48 -6.66
C ALA A 266 13.27 -3.52 -8.07
N GLY A 267 14.11 -3.75 -9.09
CA GLY A 267 13.69 -3.74 -10.51
C GLY A 267 13.73 -2.37 -11.19
N LEU A 268 14.09 -1.29 -10.50
CA LEU A 268 14.38 0.03 -11.09
C LEU A 268 15.89 0.32 -11.12
N THR A 269 16.33 1.06 -12.15
CA THR A 269 17.73 1.50 -12.32
C THR A 269 17.81 2.98 -12.69
N LEU A 270 18.89 3.64 -12.30
CA LEU A 270 19.23 5.02 -12.68
C LEU A 270 20.11 5.01 -13.94
N GLY A 271 19.63 5.65 -15.00
CA GLY A 271 20.37 5.86 -16.25
C GLY A 271 21.34 7.03 -16.19
N SER A 272 22.28 7.07 -17.12
CA SER A 272 23.26 8.17 -17.27
C SER A 272 22.64 9.49 -17.74
N ASP A 273 21.40 9.46 -18.24
CA ASP A 273 20.57 10.62 -18.59
C ASP A 273 19.75 11.15 -17.39
N GLY A 274 19.89 10.54 -16.21
CA GLY A 274 19.09 10.84 -15.03
C GLY A 274 17.72 10.19 -15.02
N SER A 275 17.36 9.41 -16.03
CA SER A 275 16.08 8.70 -15.99
C SER A 275 16.11 7.50 -15.05
N ILE A 276 15.03 7.28 -14.32
CA ILE A 276 14.81 6.07 -13.51
C ILE A 276 13.84 5.18 -14.29
N LYS A 277 14.25 3.97 -14.66
CA LYS A 277 13.46 3.05 -15.50
C LYS A 277 13.49 1.62 -14.97
N GLY A 278 12.48 0.84 -15.36
CA GLY A 278 12.42 -0.60 -15.08
C GLY A 278 11.02 -1.04 -14.71
N THR A 279 10.90 -2.23 -14.14
CA THR A 279 9.62 -2.77 -13.63
C THR A 279 9.81 -3.04 -12.14
N PRO A 280 9.15 -2.27 -11.25
CA PRO A 280 9.36 -2.45 -9.83
C PRO A 280 8.78 -3.78 -9.37
N THR A 281 9.52 -4.50 -8.52
CA THR A 281 9.15 -5.79 -7.94
C THR A 281 8.86 -5.71 -6.44
N SER A 282 8.89 -4.51 -5.85
CA SER A 282 8.48 -4.24 -4.48
C SER A 282 7.63 -2.97 -4.41
N SER A 283 6.52 -3.02 -3.66
CA SER A 283 5.69 -1.85 -3.34
C SER A 283 6.20 -1.12 -2.11
N GLY A 284 5.88 0.16 -1.98
CA GLY A 284 6.29 0.98 -0.83
C GLY A 284 6.60 2.43 -1.18
N VAL A 285 7.05 3.18 -0.18
CA VAL A 285 7.53 4.56 -0.29
C VAL A 285 9.06 4.55 -0.18
N PHE A 286 9.75 5.01 -1.21
CA PHE A 286 11.21 4.97 -1.31
C PHE A 286 11.78 6.39 -1.38
N PRO A 287 12.13 7.00 -0.23
CA PRO A 287 12.84 8.28 -0.21
C PRO A 287 14.31 8.09 -0.60
N LEU A 288 14.81 8.89 -1.53
CA LEU A 288 16.17 8.82 -2.03
C LEU A 288 16.73 10.19 -2.43
N ILE A 289 18.06 10.30 -2.50
CA ILE A 289 18.76 11.49 -2.98
C ILE A 289 19.62 11.11 -4.18
N ILE A 290 19.37 11.75 -5.32
CA ILE A 290 20.22 11.66 -6.50
C ILE A 290 21.23 12.82 -6.48
N THR A 291 22.50 12.52 -6.69
CA THR A 291 23.57 13.51 -6.82
C THR A 291 24.10 13.54 -8.25
N ALA A 292 24.23 14.74 -8.81
CA ALA A 292 24.97 14.97 -10.05
C ALA A 292 26.27 15.72 -9.74
N THR A 293 27.37 15.24 -10.32
CA THR A 293 28.72 15.82 -10.17
C THR A 293 29.33 16.05 -11.55
N ASP A 294 29.77 17.27 -11.83
CA ASP A 294 30.46 17.60 -13.10
C ASP A 294 31.98 17.38 -13.01
N SER A 295 32.69 17.61 -14.11
CA SER A 295 34.14 17.36 -14.22
C SER A 295 35.04 18.53 -13.85
N THR A 296 34.50 19.65 -13.32
CA THR A 296 35.34 20.83 -13.02
C THR A 296 36.21 20.62 -11.77
N VAL A 297 37.18 21.53 -11.58
CA VAL A 297 38.02 21.57 -10.37
C VAL A 297 37.97 22.99 -9.80
N PRO A 298 37.27 23.23 -8.67
CA PRO A 298 36.41 22.29 -7.94
C PRO A 298 35.16 21.88 -8.73
N ALA A 299 34.64 20.66 -8.50
CA ALA A 299 33.47 20.14 -9.18
C ALA A 299 32.19 20.84 -8.72
N GLN A 300 31.25 21.06 -9.63
CA GLN A 300 29.88 21.39 -9.29
C GLN A 300 29.16 20.13 -8.82
N VAL A 301 28.53 20.21 -7.65
CA VAL A 301 27.75 19.12 -7.06
C VAL A 301 26.35 19.65 -6.75
N VAL A 302 25.33 18.98 -7.27
CA VAL A 302 23.93 19.27 -6.94
C VAL A 302 23.22 17.99 -6.53
N THR A 303 22.29 18.12 -5.58
CA THR A 303 21.47 17.02 -5.08
C THR A 303 20.00 17.28 -5.36
N ALA A 304 19.25 16.21 -5.63
CA ALA A 304 17.81 16.25 -5.83
C ALA A 304 17.13 15.17 -4.98
N PRO A 305 16.37 15.56 -3.93
CA PRO A 305 15.56 14.62 -3.17
C PRO A 305 14.34 14.16 -3.99
N LEU A 306 13.96 12.89 -3.83
CA LEU A 306 12.83 12.27 -4.51
C LEU A 306 12.19 11.21 -3.60
N ALA A 307 10.86 11.08 -3.65
CA ALA A 307 10.14 9.95 -3.08
C ALA A 307 9.37 9.21 -4.18
N LEU A 308 9.69 7.92 -4.39
CA LEU A 308 8.96 7.04 -5.29
C LEU A 308 7.91 6.26 -4.50
N ASN A 309 6.63 6.40 -4.86
CA ASN A 309 5.54 5.58 -4.32
C ASN A 309 5.15 4.51 -5.33
N ILE A 310 5.48 3.24 -5.04
CA ILE A 310 5.06 2.10 -5.85
C ILE A 310 3.84 1.45 -5.19
N PHE A 311 2.69 1.50 -5.87
CA PHE A 311 1.43 0.89 -5.45
C PHE A 311 1.30 -0.52 -6.03
N SER A 312 0.67 -1.47 -5.34
CA SER A 312 0.12 -2.66 -5.99
C SER A 312 -0.97 -2.23 -7.00
N SER A 313 -1.21 -2.98 -8.08
CA SER A 313 -2.31 -2.67 -9.01
C SER A 313 -3.62 -2.53 -8.23
N THR A 314 -4.44 -1.51 -8.50
CA THR A 314 -5.70 -1.27 -7.78
C THR A 314 -6.59 -2.50 -7.86
N THR A 315 -6.67 -3.23 -6.75
CA THR A 315 -7.62 -4.33 -6.62
C THR A 315 -9.02 -3.74 -6.65
N SER A 316 -9.91 -4.28 -7.47
CA SER A 316 -11.30 -3.83 -7.54
C SER A 316 -12.20 -4.86 -6.88
N VAL A 317 -13.11 -4.39 -6.03
CA VAL A 317 -14.19 -5.19 -5.44
C VAL A 317 -15.52 -4.66 -5.95
N THR A 318 -16.34 -5.55 -6.49
CA THR A 318 -17.71 -5.24 -6.91
C THR A 318 -18.69 -5.91 -5.95
N VAL A 319 -19.65 -5.14 -5.44
CA VAL A 319 -20.76 -5.61 -4.61
C VAL A 319 -22.05 -5.38 -5.38
N ASP A 320 -22.82 -6.44 -5.62
CA ASP A 320 -24.12 -6.37 -6.28
C ASP A 320 -25.23 -6.70 -5.27
N THR A 321 -25.85 -5.65 -4.75
CA THR A 321 -26.93 -5.76 -3.74
C THR A 321 -28.22 -6.36 -4.29
N THR A 322 -28.36 -6.52 -5.61
CA THR A 322 -29.52 -7.19 -6.23
C THR A 322 -29.36 -8.70 -6.33
N LYS A 323 -28.13 -9.20 -6.15
CA LYS A 323 -27.80 -10.62 -6.26
C LYS A 323 -27.66 -11.25 -4.88
N ALA A 324 -28.80 -11.64 -4.30
CA ALA A 324 -28.85 -12.39 -3.06
C ALA A 324 -28.18 -13.77 -3.19
N LEU A 325 -27.41 -14.14 -2.17
CA LEU A 325 -26.79 -15.46 -2.02
C LEU A 325 -27.56 -16.31 -1.00
N ALA A 326 -27.77 -15.77 0.20
CA ALA A 326 -28.46 -16.44 1.30
C ALA A 326 -29.07 -15.43 2.27
N THR A 327 -30.07 -15.86 3.04
CA THR A 327 -30.56 -15.13 4.22
C THR A 327 -29.98 -15.79 5.46
N VAL A 328 -29.43 -15.00 6.37
CA VAL A 328 -28.87 -15.54 7.63
C VAL A 328 -30.02 -16.13 8.45
N PRO A 329 -30.01 -17.46 8.71
CA PRO A 329 -31.07 -18.11 9.44
C PRO A 329 -30.98 -17.82 10.94
N SER A 330 -32.05 -18.09 11.69
CA SER A 330 -32.06 -17.92 13.15
C SER A 330 -31.03 -18.78 13.90
N THR A 331 -30.52 -19.81 13.23
CA THR A 331 -29.48 -20.72 13.71
C THR A 331 -28.09 -20.37 13.19
N GLY A 332 -27.93 -19.26 12.44
CA GLY A 332 -26.79 -19.05 11.54
C GLY A 332 -25.41 -19.13 12.19
N ILE A 333 -25.25 -18.64 13.42
CA ILE A 333 -23.95 -18.63 14.12
C ILE A 333 -24.14 -19.25 15.50
N GLY A 334 -23.38 -20.31 15.77
CA GLY A 334 -23.36 -20.96 17.06
C GLY A 334 -21.97 -21.24 17.58
N ILE A 335 -21.93 -21.89 18.74
CA ILE A 335 -20.69 -22.25 19.40
C ILE A 335 -20.83 -23.59 20.11
N HIS A 336 -19.75 -24.34 20.06
CA HIS A 336 -19.63 -25.62 20.73
C HIS A 336 -19.35 -25.42 22.21
N THR A 337 -20.13 -26.11 23.05
CA THR A 337 -19.98 -26.14 24.50
C THR A 337 -19.78 -27.56 24.99
N SER A 338 -18.86 -27.73 25.95
CA SER A 338 -18.39 -29.05 26.35
C SER A 338 -18.64 -29.32 27.83
N VAL A 339 -19.02 -30.54 28.19
CA VAL A 339 -19.20 -30.95 29.60
C VAL A 339 -17.91 -30.99 30.42
N TYR A 340 -16.75 -30.92 29.76
CA TYR A 340 -15.45 -30.79 30.41
C TYR A 340 -15.02 -29.32 30.64
N ASP A 341 -15.77 -28.34 30.15
CA ASP A 341 -15.47 -26.91 30.29
C ASP A 341 -15.96 -26.38 31.65
N PRO A 342 -15.07 -26.13 32.63
CA PRO A 342 -15.48 -25.68 33.96
C PRO A 342 -16.06 -24.26 33.96
N SER A 343 -15.97 -23.51 32.85
CA SER A 343 -16.44 -22.12 32.76
C SER A 343 -17.82 -21.99 32.10
N LEU A 344 -18.39 -23.08 31.56
CA LEU A 344 -19.64 -23.08 30.77
C LEU A 344 -20.82 -22.35 31.45
N SER A 345 -20.91 -22.43 32.78
CA SER A 345 -22.05 -21.90 33.54
C SER A 345 -21.65 -21.00 34.71
N ASP A 346 -20.34 -20.69 34.84
CA ASP A 346 -19.77 -20.12 36.06
C ASP A 346 -19.46 -18.62 35.97
N THR A 347 -19.84 -17.93 34.88
CA THR A 347 -19.42 -16.54 34.64
C THR A 347 -20.57 -15.57 34.30
N ALA A 348 -20.62 -14.44 35.00
CA ALA A 348 -21.65 -13.41 34.79
C ALA A 348 -21.47 -12.62 33.47
N ALA A 349 -20.28 -12.68 32.86
CA ALA A 349 -19.96 -11.93 31.64
C ALA A 349 -20.38 -12.67 30.36
N LEU A 350 -20.46 -14.01 30.41
CA LEU A 350 -20.69 -14.86 29.25
C LEU A 350 -21.93 -14.47 28.42
N PRO A 351 -23.12 -14.18 29.02
CA PRO A 351 -24.28 -13.77 28.22
C PRO A 351 -24.06 -12.53 27.37
N ALA A 352 -23.38 -11.52 27.91
CA ALA A 352 -23.10 -10.29 27.17
C ALA A 352 -22.07 -10.52 26.05
N LEU A 353 -21.06 -11.36 26.29
CA LEU A 353 -20.04 -11.70 25.31
C LEU A 353 -20.62 -12.51 24.14
N LEU A 354 -21.45 -13.51 24.42
CA LEU A 354 -22.14 -14.28 23.38
C LEU A 354 -23.12 -13.43 22.57
N ALA A 355 -23.81 -12.50 23.23
CA ALA A 355 -24.68 -11.55 22.54
C ALA A 355 -23.87 -10.61 21.61
N THR A 356 -22.75 -10.04 22.08
CA THR A 356 -21.87 -9.18 21.28
C THR A 356 -21.33 -9.87 20.05
N SER A 357 -20.88 -11.11 20.19
CA SER A 357 -20.30 -11.89 19.09
C SER A 357 -21.35 -12.44 18.13
N GLY A 358 -22.64 -12.30 18.43
CA GLY A 358 -23.72 -12.75 17.54
C GLY A 358 -24.07 -14.22 17.67
N ILE A 359 -23.61 -14.93 18.72
CA ILE A 359 -23.97 -16.33 18.95
C ILE A 359 -25.48 -16.44 19.19
N ARG A 360 -26.11 -17.41 18.51
CA ARG A 360 -27.55 -17.73 18.61
C ARG A 360 -27.82 -19.18 19.00
N MET A 361 -26.80 -20.03 18.93
CA MET A 361 -26.90 -21.48 19.12
C MET A 361 -25.78 -21.98 20.04
N LEU A 362 -26.14 -22.81 21.02
CA LEU A 362 -25.19 -23.54 21.87
C LEU A 362 -25.27 -25.03 21.57
N ARG A 363 -24.19 -25.65 21.09
CA ARG A 363 -24.12 -27.10 20.91
C ARG A 363 -23.65 -27.78 22.19
N TYR A 364 -24.43 -28.72 22.71
CA TYR A 364 -24.19 -29.41 23.99
C TYR A 364 -24.55 -30.90 23.87
N PRO A 365 -23.88 -31.84 24.57
CA PRO A 365 -22.75 -31.68 25.50
C PRO A 365 -21.39 -31.58 24.81
N GLY A 366 -21.40 -31.60 23.47
CA GLY A 366 -20.25 -31.35 22.61
C GLY A 366 -19.38 -32.58 22.33
N GLY A 367 -19.01 -32.74 21.05
CA GLY A 367 -17.88 -33.54 20.59
C GLY A 367 -17.96 -35.01 20.93
N SER A 368 -16.79 -35.67 20.98
CA SER A 368 -16.67 -37.10 21.23
C SER A 368 -17.21 -37.54 22.61
N TYR A 369 -17.45 -36.60 23.53
CA TYR A 369 -18.05 -36.88 24.84
C TYR A 369 -19.56 -37.17 24.77
N SER A 370 -20.23 -36.71 23.71
CA SER A 370 -21.68 -36.90 23.57
C SER A 370 -22.08 -38.36 23.44
N ASP A 371 -21.27 -39.17 22.75
CA ASP A 371 -21.51 -40.60 22.50
C ASP A 371 -21.17 -41.52 23.68
N ASN A 372 -20.80 -40.95 24.81
CA ASN A 372 -20.68 -41.68 26.06
C ASN A 372 -21.29 -40.93 27.26
N TYR A 373 -22.00 -39.82 27.03
CA TYR A 373 -22.65 -39.02 28.05
C TYR A 373 -24.07 -39.47 28.35
N HIS A 374 -24.34 -39.71 29.64
CA HIS A 374 -25.64 -40.10 30.17
C HIS A 374 -26.23 -38.95 30.97
N TRP A 375 -26.94 -38.07 30.25
CA TRP A 375 -27.49 -36.80 30.76
C TRP A 375 -28.30 -36.94 32.04
N ALA A 376 -29.12 -37.99 32.16
CA ALA A 376 -30.00 -38.21 33.32
C ALA A 376 -29.26 -38.61 34.61
N GLN A 377 -28.02 -39.09 34.48
CA GLN A 377 -27.19 -39.52 35.61
C GLN A 377 -25.99 -38.60 35.84
N TYR A 378 -25.73 -37.67 34.92
CA TYR A 378 -24.50 -36.89 34.88
C TYR A 378 -23.25 -37.77 34.99
N THR A 379 -23.18 -38.77 34.11
CA THR A 379 -22.09 -39.76 34.07
C THR A 379 -21.59 -39.96 32.65
N LEU A 380 -20.35 -40.45 32.55
CA LEU A 380 -19.78 -40.94 31.29
C LEU A 380 -19.58 -42.45 31.38
N THR A 381 -19.91 -43.16 30.30
CA THR A 381 -19.34 -44.49 30.08
C THR A 381 -17.83 -44.33 29.80
N PRO A 382 -16.93 -45.14 30.40
CA PRO A 382 -15.50 -45.02 30.20
C PRO A 382 -15.12 -45.04 28.71
N ILE A 383 -14.29 -44.08 28.28
CA ILE A 383 -13.88 -43.91 26.87
C ILE A 383 -12.90 -45.03 26.49
N PHE A 384 -13.14 -45.68 25.34
CA PHE A 384 -12.29 -46.73 24.77
C PHE A 384 -11.33 -46.18 23.69
N ALA A 385 -10.60 -45.11 23.99
CA ALA A 385 -9.68 -44.50 23.03
C ALA A 385 -8.27 -45.13 23.09
N SER A 386 -7.79 -45.59 21.91
CA SER A 386 -6.43 -45.88 21.42
C SER A 386 -5.36 -46.57 22.28
N THR A 387 -5.60 -46.84 23.56
CA THR A 387 -4.69 -47.58 24.44
C THR A 387 -5.32 -48.92 24.81
N THR A 388 -4.52 -49.99 24.84
CA THR A 388 -4.96 -51.29 25.35
C THR A 388 -5.58 -51.11 26.73
N PRO A 389 -6.88 -51.34 26.94
CA PRO A 389 -7.42 -51.37 28.27
C PRO A 389 -6.89 -52.65 28.89
N ALA A 390 -5.96 -52.52 29.84
CA ALA A 390 -6.10 -53.38 31.01
C ALA A 390 -7.50 -53.08 31.54
N CYS A 391 -8.43 -54.04 31.49
CA CYS A 391 -9.81 -53.83 31.91
C CYS A 391 -9.79 -53.09 33.28
N GLY A 392 -10.10 -51.78 33.31
CA GLY A 392 -10.19 -51.00 34.56
C GLY A 392 -9.27 -49.79 34.80
N VAL A 393 -8.59 -49.17 33.82
CA VAL A 393 -7.76 -47.96 34.11
C VAL A 393 -7.86 -46.77 33.15
N THR A 394 -8.73 -46.75 32.13
CA THR A 394 -9.01 -45.47 31.47
C THR A 394 -9.85 -44.61 32.44
N PRO A 395 -9.40 -43.41 32.84
CA PRO A 395 -10.26 -42.49 33.56
C PRO A 395 -11.54 -42.33 32.73
N ASN A 396 -12.70 -42.47 33.37
CA ASN A 396 -13.92 -41.88 32.83
C ASN A 396 -13.54 -40.47 32.37
N GLY A 397 -13.97 -40.06 31.18
CA GLY A 397 -13.71 -38.70 30.71
C GLY A 397 -14.01 -37.66 31.81
N TYR A 398 -13.46 -36.46 31.69
CA TYR A 398 -13.66 -35.46 32.73
C TYR A 398 -15.02 -34.79 32.57
N LEU A 399 -15.85 -34.86 33.62
CA LEU A 399 -17.04 -34.04 33.77
C LEU A 399 -16.69 -32.91 34.74
N ALA A 400 -16.68 -31.68 34.25
CA ALA A 400 -16.38 -30.52 35.08
C ALA A 400 -17.53 -30.26 36.08
N PRO A 401 -17.29 -29.68 37.26
CA PRO A 401 -18.38 -29.19 38.10
C PRO A 401 -19.29 -28.22 37.31
N HIS A 402 -20.59 -28.20 37.61
CA HIS A 402 -21.53 -27.20 37.07
C HIS A 402 -21.72 -27.21 35.53
N THR A 403 -21.49 -28.35 34.88
CA THR A 403 -21.75 -28.53 33.44
C THR A 403 -22.84 -29.55 33.14
N ASP A 404 -23.54 -30.05 34.17
CA ASP A 404 -24.72 -30.89 33.96
C ASP A 404 -25.85 -30.11 33.27
N PHE A 405 -26.85 -30.86 32.80
CA PHE A 405 -27.89 -30.26 31.96
C PHE A 405 -28.71 -29.18 32.69
N GLY A 406 -28.83 -29.24 34.03
CA GLY A 406 -29.52 -28.21 34.80
C GLY A 406 -28.79 -26.87 34.76
N TYR A 407 -27.46 -26.89 34.83
CA TYR A 407 -26.61 -25.71 34.65
C TYR A 407 -26.65 -25.18 33.22
N PHE A 408 -26.52 -26.06 32.24
CA PHE A 408 -26.63 -25.68 30.83
C PHE A 408 -27.95 -24.97 30.52
N LEU A 409 -29.08 -25.44 31.05
CA LEU A 409 -30.38 -24.79 30.86
C LEU A 409 -30.45 -23.38 31.44
N LYS A 410 -29.70 -23.09 32.50
CA LYS A 410 -29.61 -21.75 33.07
C LYS A 410 -28.73 -20.84 32.22
N THR A 411 -27.60 -21.34 31.72
CA THR A 411 -26.78 -20.64 30.73
C THR A 411 -27.63 -20.29 29.50
N LEU A 412 -28.35 -21.26 28.95
CA LEU A 412 -29.25 -21.08 27.81
C LEU A 412 -30.31 -20.00 28.06
N ALA A 413 -30.92 -19.99 29.26
CA ALA A 413 -31.90 -18.99 29.64
C ALA A 413 -31.27 -17.59 29.82
N ALA A 414 -30.04 -17.51 30.33
CA ALA A 414 -29.33 -16.25 30.55
C ALA A 414 -28.85 -15.61 29.23
N THR A 415 -28.46 -16.42 28.26
CA THR A 415 -28.01 -15.97 26.93
C THR A 415 -29.18 -15.67 25.99
N GLY A 416 -30.33 -16.31 26.19
CA GLY A 416 -31.48 -16.21 25.27
C GLY A 416 -31.23 -16.90 23.92
N THR A 417 -30.24 -17.78 23.84
CA THR A 417 -29.92 -18.56 22.64
C THR A 417 -30.83 -19.78 22.51
N GLN A 418 -30.86 -20.41 21.34
CA GLN A 418 -31.29 -21.80 21.23
C GLN A 418 -30.07 -22.72 21.47
N ALA A 419 -30.32 -24.01 21.49
CA ALA A 419 -29.38 -25.08 21.69
C ALA A 419 -29.62 -26.16 20.64
N ILE A 420 -28.53 -26.81 20.26
CA ILE A 420 -28.54 -28.07 19.54
C ILE A 420 -27.98 -29.14 20.47
N ILE A 421 -28.77 -30.19 20.70
CA ILE A 421 -28.43 -31.23 21.68
C ILE A 421 -27.99 -32.51 20.98
N THR A 422 -26.76 -32.94 21.23
CA THR A 422 -26.24 -34.22 20.74
C THR A 422 -26.62 -35.34 21.69
N VAL A 423 -27.49 -36.24 21.23
CA VAL A 423 -27.89 -37.42 22.01
C VAL A 423 -26.86 -38.53 21.86
N ASN A 424 -26.62 -39.25 22.95
CA ASN A 424 -25.70 -40.36 22.98
C ASN A 424 -26.18 -41.49 22.05
N TYR A 425 -25.44 -41.71 20.96
CA TYR A 425 -25.62 -42.86 20.09
C TYR A 425 -24.65 -43.98 20.49
N GLY A 426 -23.46 -43.64 20.96
CA GLY A 426 -22.37 -44.58 21.19
C GLY A 426 -22.63 -45.63 22.26
N THR A 427 -23.07 -45.26 23.47
CA THR A 427 -23.13 -46.15 24.65
C THR A 427 -24.50 -46.18 25.34
N SER A 428 -24.82 -47.29 25.99
CA SER A 428 -26.03 -47.43 26.81
C SER A 428 -25.80 -47.07 28.27
N VAL A 429 -26.82 -46.49 28.94
CA VAL A 429 -26.80 -46.24 30.40
C VAL A 429 -26.57 -47.50 31.24
N ALA A 430 -26.86 -48.69 30.70
CA ALA A 430 -26.52 -49.96 31.35
C ALA A 430 -25.01 -50.12 31.56
N ASP A 431 -24.20 -49.51 30.69
CA ASP A 431 -22.74 -49.60 30.68
C ASP A 431 -22.10 -48.61 31.66
N ALA A 432 -22.88 -47.62 32.16
CA ALA A 432 -22.46 -46.65 33.17
C ALA A 432 -22.46 -47.20 34.62
N LYS A 433 -23.09 -48.37 34.87
CA LYS A 433 -23.19 -48.96 36.21
C LYS A 433 -21.93 -49.75 36.62
N GLY A 434 -21.04 -49.07 37.34
CA GLY A 434 -20.16 -49.68 38.34
C GLY A 434 -18.70 -49.24 38.26
N THR A 435 -18.12 -48.89 39.41
CA THR A 435 -16.68 -49.03 39.63
C THR A 435 -16.32 -50.47 39.25
N ARG A 436 -15.65 -50.64 38.12
CA ARG A 436 -15.04 -51.92 37.77
C ARG A 436 -14.03 -52.22 38.87
N SER A 437 -14.38 -53.10 39.80
CA SER A 437 -13.45 -53.53 40.85
C SER A 437 -12.32 -54.28 40.16
N THR A 438 -11.18 -53.59 40.00
CA THR A 438 -9.93 -54.26 39.69
C THR A 438 -9.59 -55.11 40.92
N GLY A 439 -9.80 -56.42 40.83
CA GLY A 439 -9.07 -57.33 41.71
C GLY A 439 -7.59 -57.01 41.56
N THR A 440 -6.92 -56.73 42.69
CA THR A 440 -5.50 -56.40 42.75
C THR A 440 -4.70 -57.38 41.89
N GLN A 441 -3.85 -56.88 40.99
CA GLN A 441 -2.76 -57.70 40.42
C GLN A 441 -1.80 -58.06 41.55
N GLY A 442 -2.09 -59.17 42.22
CA GLY A 442 -1.31 -59.70 43.32
C GLY A 442 -1.53 -61.19 43.42
N GLY A 443 -0.80 -61.95 42.60
CA GLY A 443 -0.70 -63.40 42.70
C GLY A 443 -1.31 -64.17 41.53
N GLY A 444 -0.48 -64.51 40.54
CA GLY A 444 -0.52 -65.80 39.83
C GLY A 444 -1.77 -66.29 39.10
N VAL A 445 -2.85 -65.51 38.96
CA VAL A 445 -4.04 -65.92 38.21
C VAL A 445 -4.06 -65.23 36.84
N THR A 446 -4.11 -66.03 35.77
CA THR A 446 -4.40 -65.58 34.42
C THR A 446 -5.73 -64.83 34.40
N ALA A 447 -5.67 -63.52 34.13
CA ALA A 447 -6.86 -62.72 33.83
C ALA A 447 -7.65 -63.38 32.69
N PRO A 448 -8.99 -63.34 32.69
CA PRO A 448 -9.75 -63.76 31.53
C PRO A 448 -9.25 -62.99 30.31
N SER A 449 -8.92 -63.69 29.24
CA SER A 449 -8.40 -63.13 27.98
C SER A 449 -9.45 -62.35 27.18
N THR A 450 -10.58 -61.98 27.80
CA THR A 450 -11.69 -61.26 27.20
C THR A 450 -12.31 -60.35 28.26
N CYS A 451 -12.32 -59.04 28.05
CA CYS A 451 -13.28 -58.19 28.78
C CYS A 451 -14.65 -58.57 28.20
N SER A 452 -15.35 -59.50 28.83
CA SER A 452 -16.66 -60.00 28.39
C SER A 452 -17.78 -59.24 29.11
N GLU A 453 -18.60 -58.54 28.31
CA GLU A 453 -20.03 -58.21 28.49
C GLU A 453 -20.49 -57.08 29.45
N PRO A 454 -21.60 -56.36 29.12
CA PRO A 454 -22.16 -56.13 27.78
C PRO A 454 -21.66 -54.80 27.20
N ASN A 455 -21.47 -54.76 25.88
CA ASN A 455 -21.23 -53.54 25.11
C ASN A 455 -22.53 -53.28 24.37
N ARG A 456 -23.37 -52.37 24.87
CA ARG A 456 -24.68 -52.11 24.25
C ARG A 456 -24.70 -50.68 23.74
N GLY A 457 -24.91 -50.53 22.43
CA GLY A 457 -25.06 -49.22 21.80
C GLY A 457 -26.12 -48.36 22.48
N GLY A 458 -26.01 -47.05 22.29
CA GLY A 458 -26.99 -46.09 22.82
C GLY A 458 -28.42 -46.46 22.44
N GLN A 459 -29.37 -46.03 23.27
CA GLN A 459 -30.77 -46.40 23.13
C GLN A 459 -31.65 -45.21 22.71
N PRO A 460 -32.52 -45.35 21.69
CA PRO A 460 -33.48 -44.30 21.28
C PRO A 460 -34.35 -43.75 22.43
N GLN A 461 -34.65 -44.60 23.41
CA GLN A 461 -35.47 -44.25 24.57
C GLN A 461 -34.76 -43.26 25.51
N GLU A 462 -33.43 -43.31 25.61
CA GLU A 462 -32.64 -42.32 26.37
C GLU A 462 -32.77 -40.93 25.75
N ALA A 463 -32.64 -40.86 24.42
CA ALA A 463 -32.81 -39.64 23.66
C ALA A 463 -34.26 -39.11 23.76
N ALA A 464 -35.26 -39.98 23.61
CA ALA A 464 -36.67 -39.64 23.76
C ALA A 464 -37.01 -39.13 25.17
N ALA A 465 -36.39 -39.70 26.21
CA ALA A 465 -36.52 -39.22 27.59
C ALA A 465 -35.92 -37.82 27.78
N TRP A 466 -34.84 -37.49 27.07
CA TRP A 466 -34.27 -36.14 27.11
C TRP A 466 -35.20 -35.12 26.44
N VAL A 467 -35.81 -35.49 25.30
CA VAL A 467 -36.89 -34.70 24.67
C VAL A 467 -38.07 -34.55 25.61
N ALA A 468 -38.47 -35.61 26.32
CA ALA A 468 -39.56 -35.55 27.28
C ALA A 468 -39.26 -34.62 28.45
N TYR A 469 -38.04 -34.68 28.98
CA TYR A 469 -37.60 -33.78 30.05
C TYR A 469 -37.62 -32.33 29.59
N THR A 470 -37.19 -32.02 28.37
CA THR A 470 -37.08 -30.64 27.86
C THR A 470 -38.41 -30.08 27.36
N ASN A 471 -39.17 -30.86 26.60
CA ASN A 471 -40.34 -30.37 25.86
C ASN A 471 -41.67 -31.01 26.28
N GLY A 472 -41.64 -32.09 27.05
CA GLY A 472 -42.83 -32.81 27.47
C GLY A 472 -43.75 -32.01 28.40
N ASP A 473 -45.04 -32.38 28.39
CA ASP A 473 -46.05 -31.94 29.34
C ASP A 473 -46.05 -32.86 30.57
N PRO A 474 -45.93 -32.34 31.81
CA PRO A 474 -46.04 -33.11 33.05
C PRO A 474 -47.29 -33.99 33.15
N ALA A 475 -48.39 -33.62 32.49
CA ALA A 475 -49.64 -34.39 32.47
C ALA A 475 -49.63 -35.58 31.49
N SER A 476 -48.61 -35.70 30.64
CA SER A 476 -48.56 -36.74 29.61
C SER A 476 -48.39 -38.15 30.18
N THR A 477 -49.30 -39.05 29.83
CA THR A 477 -49.21 -40.48 30.18
C THR A 477 -48.55 -41.31 29.09
N GLN A 478 -48.03 -40.69 28.03
CA GLN A 478 -47.41 -41.40 26.93
C GLN A 478 -46.19 -42.18 27.42
N SER A 479 -46.17 -43.48 27.16
CA SER A 479 -45.04 -44.35 27.50
C SER A 479 -43.86 -44.09 26.56
N ILE A 480 -42.67 -43.92 27.13
CA ILE A 480 -41.39 -44.04 26.41
C ILE A 480 -40.98 -45.53 26.40
N GLY A 481 -41.24 -46.21 27.52
CA GLY A 481 -41.14 -47.66 27.64
C GLY A 481 -39.76 -48.16 28.04
N ILE A 482 -39.57 -49.46 27.84
CA ILE A 482 -38.35 -50.19 28.18
C ILE A 482 -37.46 -50.25 26.94
N ASP A 483 -36.18 -49.97 27.09
CA ASP A 483 -35.20 -50.08 26.00
C ASP A 483 -34.73 -51.52 25.74
N ASP A 484 -33.90 -51.71 24.69
CA ASP A 484 -33.43 -53.04 24.30
C ASP A 484 -32.49 -53.66 25.37
N VAL A 485 -32.09 -52.86 26.38
CA VAL A 485 -31.22 -53.27 27.49
C VAL A 485 -31.98 -53.51 28.79
N GLY A 486 -33.30 -53.29 28.79
CA GLY A 486 -34.19 -53.54 29.92
C GLY A 486 -34.33 -52.36 30.89
N PHE A 487 -33.81 -51.18 30.56
CA PHE A 487 -34.01 -49.97 31.36
C PHE A 487 -35.37 -49.34 31.04
N ASP A 488 -36.15 -49.07 32.09
CA ASP A 488 -37.49 -48.47 31.97
C ASP A 488 -37.40 -46.93 32.01
N TRP A 489 -37.55 -46.31 30.84
CA TRP A 489 -37.53 -44.88 30.63
C TRP A 489 -38.86 -44.19 30.96
N LYS A 490 -39.81 -44.90 31.57
CA LYS A 490 -41.07 -44.35 32.10
C LYS A 490 -41.91 -43.66 31.03
N THR A 491 -42.57 -42.56 31.39
CA THR A 491 -43.48 -41.80 30.54
C THR A 491 -42.92 -40.42 30.24
N VAL A 492 -43.49 -39.75 29.24
CA VAL A 492 -43.18 -38.35 28.95
C VAL A 492 -43.45 -37.46 30.16
N GLY A 493 -44.61 -37.63 30.82
CA GLY A 493 -44.97 -36.85 32.00
C GLY A 493 -44.09 -37.12 33.22
N PHE A 494 -43.49 -38.31 33.34
CA PHE A 494 -42.50 -38.58 34.40
C PHE A 494 -41.30 -37.64 34.30
N TRP A 495 -40.66 -37.59 33.12
CA TRP A 495 -39.49 -36.74 32.90
C TRP A 495 -39.83 -35.26 32.93
N ALA A 496 -40.94 -34.85 32.32
CA ALA A 496 -41.41 -33.46 32.39
C ALA A 496 -41.75 -33.03 33.84
N SER A 497 -42.23 -33.96 34.68
CA SER A 497 -42.49 -33.68 36.11
C SER A 497 -41.21 -33.48 36.92
N LEU A 498 -40.09 -34.13 36.57
CA LEU A 498 -38.79 -33.85 37.19
C LEU A 498 -38.34 -32.42 36.89
N ARG A 499 -38.41 -32.00 35.62
CA ARG A 499 -38.14 -30.60 35.22
C ARG A 499 -39.03 -29.61 36.01
N ALA A 500 -40.33 -29.93 36.13
CA ALA A 500 -41.35 -29.08 36.74
C ALA A 500 -41.35 -29.09 38.28
N ALA A 501 -40.70 -30.07 38.92
CA ALA A 501 -40.75 -30.23 40.37
C ALA A 501 -40.19 -28.99 41.09
N THR A 502 -40.84 -28.63 42.19
CA THR A 502 -40.45 -27.47 43.00
C THR A 502 -39.06 -27.67 43.60
N PRO A 503 -38.14 -26.69 43.47
CA PRO A 503 -36.84 -26.75 44.13
C PRO A 503 -36.99 -26.90 45.65
N LEU A 504 -36.12 -27.70 46.26
CA LEU A 504 -35.96 -27.77 47.70
C LEU A 504 -35.15 -26.56 48.22
N PRO A 505 -35.32 -26.17 49.50
CA PRO A 505 -34.52 -25.10 50.10
C PRO A 505 -33.00 -25.33 50.08
N THR A 506 -32.55 -26.58 49.89
CA THR A 506 -31.14 -26.97 49.81
C THR A 506 -30.58 -27.00 48.39
N ASP A 507 -31.42 -26.81 47.37
CA ASP A 507 -30.93 -26.75 46.00
C ASP A 507 -30.27 -25.40 45.73
N ASP A 508 -29.21 -25.44 44.92
CA ASP A 508 -28.51 -24.29 44.36
C ASP A 508 -29.30 -23.56 43.25
N GLY A 509 -30.47 -24.09 42.87
CA GLY A 509 -31.32 -23.59 41.79
C GLY A 509 -30.98 -24.18 40.41
N TYR A 510 -29.99 -25.07 40.33
CA TYR A 510 -29.53 -25.74 39.10
C TYR A 510 -29.84 -27.24 39.12
N ASN A 511 -30.35 -27.78 40.23
CA ASN A 511 -30.69 -29.19 40.37
C ASN A 511 -31.66 -29.66 39.26
N PHE A 512 -31.13 -30.41 38.31
CA PHE A 512 -31.82 -31.02 37.17
C PHE A 512 -33.09 -31.81 37.56
N LEU A 513 -33.18 -32.37 38.77
CA LEU A 513 -34.37 -33.13 39.19
C LEU A 513 -35.55 -32.27 39.65
N ARG A 514 -35.35 -30.94 39.80
CA ARG A 514 -36.35 -30.01 40.36
C ARG A 514 -35.98 -28.55 40.08
N LEU A 515 -36.03 -28.17 38.81
CA LEU A 515 -35.75 -26.80 38.36
C LEU A 515 -36.93 -25.83 38.54
N GLY A 516 -38.13 -26.35 38.85
CA GLY A 516 -39.36 -25.55 38.92
C GLY A 516 -39.85 -25.05 37.56
N LEU A 517 -39.40 -25.66 36.46
CA LEU A 517 -39.74 -25.24 35.09
C LEU A 517 -40.94 -26.05 34.59
N THR A 518 -42.15 -25.56 34.85
CA THR A 518 -43.40 -26.23 34.42
C THR A 518 -43.59 -26.19 32.91
N ALA A 519 -43.31 -25.04 32.28
CA ALA A 519 -43.36 -24.90 30.84
C ALA A 519 -42.23 -25.69 30.14
N PRO A 520 -42.47 -26.18 28.91
CA PRO A 520 -41.41 -26.67 28.03
C PRO A 520 -40.27 -25.68 27.89
N VAL A 521 -39.03 -26.18 27.89
CA VAL A 521 -37.82 -25.41 27.57
C VAL A 521 -37.84 -24.98 26.10
N GLY A 522 -38.39 -25.84 25.22
CA GLY A 522 -38.51 -25.54 23.79
C GLY A 522 -37.22 -25.79 23.00
N ILE A 523 -36.46 -26.82 23.36
CA ILE A 523 -35.28 -27.23 22.60
C ILE A 523 -35.72 -27.80 21.26
N LYS A 524 -35.31 -27.17 20.16
CA LYS A 524 -35.79 -27.50 18.82
C LYS A 524 -34.84 -28.40 18.05
N TYR A 525 -33.52 -28.22 18.15
CA TYR A 525 -32.55 -28.96 17.33
C TYR A 525 -31.84 -30.06 18.12
N TRP A 526 -31.73 -31.23 17.52
CA TRP A 526 -31.16 -32.43 18.14
C TRP A 526 -30.31 -33.21 17.13
N GLU A 527 -29.11 -33.60 17.52
CA GLU A 527 -28.18 -34.41 16.75
C GLU A 527 -28.18 -35.86 17.27
N ILE A 528 -28.06 -36.83 16.37
CA ILE A 528 -27.99 -38.24 16.75
C ILE A 528 -26.55 -38.73 16.60
N GLY A 529 -25.81 -38.71 17.71
CA GLY A 529 -24.38 -39.04 17.76
C GLY A 529 -23.46 -37.99 17.15
N ASN A 530 -22.16 -38.24 17.28
CA ASN A 530 -21.07 -37.36 16.90
C ASN A 530 -20.00 -38.15 16.12
N GLU A 531 -19.64 -37.69 14.91
CA GLU A 531 -18.54 -38.27 14.13
C GLU A 531 -18.51 -39.82 14.02
N ILE A 532 -19.67 -40.48 14.07
CA ILE A 532 -19.80 -41.96 14.16
C ILE A 532 -18.99 -42.73 13.10
N TYR A 533 -18.63 -42.09 11.98
CA TYR A 533 -17.71 -42.65 11.00
C TYR A 533 -16.32 -43.01 11.54
N TYR A 534 -15.88 -42.47 12.68
CA TYR A 534 -14.64 -42.80 13.40
C TYR A 534 -14.79 -43.95 14.43
N ASN A 535 -15.76 -44.86 14.24
CA ASN A 535 -16.01 -46.00 15.13
C ASN A 535 -15.16 -47.28 14.87
N GLY A 536 -14.17 -47.21 13.98
CA GLY A 536 -13.30 -48.33 13.59
C GLY A 536 -13.74 -49.11 12.35
N TYR A 537 -14.96 -48.91 11.82
CA TYR A 537 -15.48 -49.67 10.67
C TYR A 537 -14.58 -49.58 9.43
N ASN A 538 -14.04 -48.38 9.16
CA ASN A 538 -13.20 -48.09 7.99
C ASN A 538 -11.70 -48.29 8.24
N SER A 539 -11.32 -49.09 9.25
CA SER A 539 -9.90 -49.25 9.67
C SER A 539 -9.24 -47.93 10.10
N ASN A 540 -10.03 -46.98 10.58
CA ASN A 540 -9.55 -45.70 11.11
C ASN A 540 -9.13 -45.82 12.59
N ASN A 541 -8.63 -44.70 13.12
CA ASN A 541 -8.10 -44.53 14.48
C ASN A 541 -9.12 -44.75 15.62
N ASN A 542 -10.34 -45.20 15.35
CA ASN A 542 -11.38 -45.57 16.32
C ASN A 542 -11.46 -44.58 17.50
N THR A 543 -11.55 -43.29 17.18
CA THR A 543 -11.55 -42.19 18.16
C THR A 543 -12.93 -41.88 18.71
N GLU A 544 -13.99 -42.35 18.05
CA GLU A 544 -15.37 -42.14 18.49
C GLU A 544 -15.95 -43.37 19.18
N SER A 545 -16.75 -43.11 20.22
CA SER A 545 -17.35 -44.17 21.02
C SER A 545 -18.54 -44.78 20.29
N ASP A 546 -18.47 -46.08 19.99
CA ASP A 546 -19.59 -46.83 19.43
C ASP A 546 -19.53 -48.28 19.92
N VAL A 547 -20.39 -48.65 20.86
CA VAL A 547 -20.44 -50.00 21.42
C VAL A 547 -21.57 -50.85 20.83
N HIS A 548 -22.09 -50.51 19.65
CA HIS A 548 -22.99 -51.42 18.90
C HIS A 548 -22.29 -52.72 18.47
N ALA A 549 -20.96 -52.71 18.42
CA ALA A 549 -20.14 -53.91 18.32
C ALA A 549 -19.08 -53.95 19.45
N PRO A 550 -18.73 -55.15 19.95
CA PRO A 550 -17.79 -55.29 21.03
C PRO A 550 -16.35 -54.94 20.61
N TYR A 551 -15.57 -54.40 21.54
CA TYR A 551 -14.12 -54.30 21.38
C TYR A 551 -13.48 -55.67 21.59
N VAL A 552 -12.98 -56.29 20.52
CA VAL A 552 -12.33 -57.62 20.59
C VAL A 552 -10.82 -57.47 20.80
N TYR A 553 -10.33 -57.96 21.93
CA TYR A 553 -8.90 -58.04 22.28
C TYR A 553 -8.41 -59.49 22.17
N THR A 554 -7.92 -59.89 21.00
CA THR A 554 -7.32 -61.21 20.82
C THR A 554 -5.81 -61.12 20.96
N ALA A 555 -5.18 -61.97 21.77
CA ALA A 555 -3.73 -62.08 21.83
C ALA A 555 -3.17 -62.38 20.42
N GLY A 556 -2.38 -61.46 19.86
CA GLY A 556 -1.77 -61.60 18.54
C GLY A 556 -2.47 -60.88 17.39
N TYR A 557 -3.64 -60.26 17.60
CA TYR A 557 -4.15 -59.25 16.68
C TYR A 557 -3.51 -57.91 17.03
N GLY A 558 -2.94 -57.22 16.03
CA GLY A 558 -2.44 -55.86 16.16
C GLY A 558 -3.53 -54.89 16.62
N SER A 559 -3.15 -53.65 16.93
CA SER A 559 -3.99 -52.54 17.43
C SER A 559 -5.50 -52.67 17.18
N THR A 560 -6.31 -52.32 18.19
CA THR A 560 -7.80 -52.33 18.27
C THR A 560 -8.57 -51.96 16.99
N TYR A 561 -7.97 -51.20 16.08
CA TYR A 561 -8.51 -50.79 14.80
C TYR A 561 -8.81 -51.95 13.84
N ALA A 562 -7.93 -52.96 13.76
CA ALA A 562 -8.05 -54.01 12.75
C ALA A 562 -9.20 -55.00 13.05
N SER A 563 -9.56 -55.18 14.33
CA SER A 563 -10.61 -56.12 14.73
C SER A 563 -12.04 -55.58 14.55
N ARG A 564 -12.19 -54.27 14.32
CA ARG A 564 -13.49 -53.60 14.12
C ARG A 564 -13.76 -53.22 12.66
N ALA A 565 -12.77 -53.40 11.78
CA ALA A 565 -12.93 -53.14 10.37
C ALA A 565 -14.01 -54.03 9.74
N ASN A 566 -14.91 -53.43 8.98
CA ASN A 566 -16.01 -54.10 8.27
C ASN A 566 -17.02 -54.86 9.16
N VAL A 567 -17.12 -54.53 10.45
CA VAL A 567 -18.17 -55.07 11.32
C VAL A 567 -19.53 -54.47 10.94
N ALA A 568 -20.52 -55.30 10.63
CA ALA A 568 -21.76 -54.86 10.00
C ALA A 568 -22.53 -53.84 10.86
N GLU A 569 -22.55 -54.02 12.17
CA GLU A 569 -23.20 -53.19 13.17
C GLU A 569 -22.62 -51.77 13.27
N LEU A 570 -21.37 -51.59 12.80
CA LEU A 570 -20.66 -50.31 12.78
C LEU A 570 -20.72 -49.62 11.41
N SER A 571 -21.36 -50.23 10.41
CA SER A 571 -21.43 -49.70 9.06
C SER A 571 -22.28 -48.42 8.96
N SER A 572 -22.04 -47.62 7.91
CA SER A 572 -22.89 -46.46 7.58
C SER A 572 -24.37 -46.82 7.42
N THR A 573 -24.69 -47.99 6.86
CA THR A 573 -26.06 -48.49 6.73
C THR A 573 -26.67 -48.80 8.11
N ALA A 574 -25.90 -49.38 9.03
CA ALA A 574 -26.35 -49.65 10.39
C ALA A 574 -26.63 -48.34 11.15
N TYR A 575 -25.73 -47.36 11.06
CA TYR A 575 -25.97 -46.02 11.62
C TYR A 575 -27.24 -45.39 11.06
N GLY A 576 -27.43 -45.34 9.74
CA GLY A 576 -28.66 -44.75 9.16
C GLY A 576 -29.94 -45.48 9.57
N THR A 577 -29.89 -46.81 9.72
CA THR A 577 -31.02 -47.61 10.22
C THR A 577 -31.33 -47.31 11.69
N ASN A 578 -30.30 -47.20 12.52
CA ASN A 578 -30.45 -46.90 13.94
C ASN A 578 -30.91 -45.45 14.15
N ALA A 579 -30.34 -44.48 13.42
CA ALA A 579 -30.75 -43.09 13.45
C ALA A 579 -32.24 -42.93 13.13
N ALA A 580 -32.79 -43.74 12.22
CA ALA A 580 -34.23 -43.75 11.96
C ALA A 580 -35.07 -44.13 13.21
N ARG A 581 -34.58 -45.07 14.02
CA ARG A 581 -35.23 -45.47 15.29
C ARG A 581 -35.20 -44.32 16.31
N TYR A 582 -34.07 -43.62 16.42
CA TYR A 582 -33.95 -42.41 17.25
C TYR A 582 -34.94 -41.34 16.81
N ILE A 583 -34.98 -41.02 15.51
CA ILE A 583 -35.89 -40.02 14.95
C ILE A 583 -37.34 -40.35 15.30
N GLN A 584 -37.75 -41.61 15.11
CA GLN A 584 -39.11 -42.06 15.40
C GLN A 584 -39.43 -41.97 16.90
N ALA A 585 -38.53 -42.41 17.77
CA ALA A 585 -38.72 -42.37 19.22
C ALA A 585 -38.81 -40.92 19.75
N MET A 586 -37.92 -40.04 19.28
CA MET A 586 -37.88 -38.63 19.70
C MET A 586 -39.09 -37.84 19.17
N ARG A 587 -39.47 -38.01 17.90
CA ARG A 587 -40.67 -37.36 17.33
C ARG A 587 -41.98 -37.89 17.92
N ALA A 588 -41.99 -39.12 18.44
CA ALA A 588 -43.15 -39.60 19.16
C ALA A 588 -43.42 -38.75 20.40
N VAL A 589 -42.37 -38.23 21.06
CA VAL A 589 -42.49 -37.34 22.22
C VAL A 589 -42.85 -35.93 21.81
N ASP A 590 -42.12 -35.36 20.84
CA ASP A 590 -42.37 -34.02 20.32
C ASP A 590 -42.18 -34.01 18.80
N PRO A 591 -43.26 -33.95 18.00
CA PRO A 591 -43.16 -33.97 16.54
C PRO A 591 -42.65 -32.64 15.95
N THR A 592 -42.45 -31.60 16.77
CA THR A 592 -42.04 -30.26 16.32
C THR A 592 -40.53 -30.05 16.31
N ILE A 593 -39.77 -30.95 16.94
CA ILE A 593 -38.31 -30.91 16.95
C ILE A 593 -37.72 -31.21 15.57
N LYS A 594 -36.47 -30.81 15.40
CA LYS A 594 -35.64 -30.98 14.22
C LYS A 594 -34.50 -31.93 14.56
N LEU A 595 -34.34 -32.96 13.74
CA LEU A 595 -33.40 -34.05 14.00
C LEU A 595 -32.36 -34.17 12.91
N GLY A 596 -31.10 -34.19 13.33
CA GLY A 596 -29.92 -34.26 12.50
C GLY A 596 -29.26 -35.63 12.51
N ILE A 597 -28.59 -35.96 11.41
CA ILE A 597 -27.80 -37.18 11.25
C ILE A 597 -26.38 -36.87 10.79
N VAL A 598 -25.43 -37.66 11.25
CA VAL A 598 -24.01 -37.54 10.94
C VAL A 598 -23.75 -37.95 9.48
N VAL A 599 -23.27 -37.00 8.70
CA VAL A 599 -22.70 -37.23 7.38
C VAL A 599 -21.20 -36.94 7.41
N SER A 600 -20.46 -37.38 6.41
CA SER A 600 -19.03 -37.11 6.32
C SER A 600 -18.74 -36.02 5.30
N SER A 601 -17.79 -35.15 5.65
CA SER A 601 -17.10 -34.31 4.68
C SER A 601 -16.19 -35.23 3.86
N ALA A 602 -16.27 -35.22 2.53
CA ALA A 602 -15.38 -36.04 1.70
C ALA A 602 -13.89 -35.61 1.76
N ILE A 603 -13.55 -34.71 2.69
CA ILE A 603 -12.21 -34.18 3.00
C ILE A 603 -11.58 -34.99 4.13
N ASP A 604 -12.38 -35.54 5.03
CA ASP A 604 -11.92 -36.50 6.02
C ASP A 604 -11.41 -37.78 5.32
N PRO A 605 -10.49 -38.54 5.94
CA PRO A 605 -10.03 -39.84 5.45
C PRO A 605 -11.11 -40.94 5.56
N ILE A 606 -12.37 -40.59 5.30
CA ILE A 606 -13.54 -41.45 5.36
C ILE A 606 -13.98 -41.80 3.93
N PRO A 607 -14.38 -43.05 3.66
CA PRO A 607 -14.85 -43.43 2.34
C PRO A 607 -16.02 -42.56 1.88
N SER A 608 -15.97 -42.12 0.62
CA SER A 608 -17.04 -41.35 -0.02
C SER A 608 -18.41 -42.06 -0.06
N THR A 609 -18.44 -43.35 0.26
CA THR A 609 -19.64 -44.18 0.39
C THR A 609 -20.39 -44.00 1.71
N TRP A 610 -19.81 -43.35 2.73
CA TRP A 610 -20.47 -43.13 4.02
C TRP A 610 -21.81 -42.41 3.86
N THR A 611 -21.76 -41.16 3.36
CA THR A 611 -22.93 -40.29 3.27
C THR A 611 -24.07 -40.89 2.41
N PRO A 612 -23.82 -41.43 1.19
CA PRO A 612 -24.87 -42.09 0.41
C PRO A 612 -25.55 -43.27 1.12
N ALA A 613 -24.79 -44.09 1.86
CA ALA A 613 -25.33 -45.26 2.55
C ALA A 613 -26.17 -44.88 3.79
N VAL A 614 -25.70 -43.93 4.60
CA VAL A 614 -26.47 -43.38 5.73
C VAL A 614 -27.80 -42.83 5.23
N LEU A 615 -27.77 -41.97 4.21
CA LEU A 615 -28.96 -41.32 3.67
C LEU A 615 -29.96 -42.33 3.09
N THR A 616 -29.48 -43.34 2.36
CA THR A 616 -30.34 -44.40 1.82
C THR A 616 -31.04 -45.17 2.94
N ALA A 617 -30.30 -45.53 3.99
CA ALA A 617 -30.84 -46.32 5.10
C ALA A 617 -31.88 -45.53 5.92
N VAL A 618 -31.58 -44.27 6.29
CA VAL A 618 -32.52 -43.46 7.08
C VAL A 618 -33.77 -43.11 6.28
N CYS A 619 -33.63 -42.73 5.00
CA CYS A 619 -34.75 -42.32 4.15
C CYS A 619 -35.62 -43.48 3.67
N ALA A 620 -35.16 -44.73 3.84
CA ALA A 620 -36.01 -45.90 3.68
C ALA A 620 -37.06 -46.03 4.81
N ALA A 621 -36.81 -45.45 5.99
CA ALA A 621 -37.63 -45.63 7.18
C ALA A 621 -38.29 -44.34 7.72
N THR A 622 -37.68 -43.17 7.53
CA THR A 622 -38.18 -41.90 8.04
C THR A 622 -37.57 -40.70 7.31
N SER A 623 -38.07 -39.49 7.57
CA SER A 623 -37.41 -38.24 7.18
C SER A 623 -36.58 -37.67 8.33
N PHE A 624 -35.56 -36.90 8.02
CA PHE A 624 -34.76 -36.11 8.96
C PHE A 624 -34.73 -34.64 8.51
N ASP A 625 -34.22 -33.74 9.36
CA ASP A 625 -34.34 -32.30 9.14
C ASP A 625 -33.03 -31.63 8.72
N PHE A 626 -31.88 -32.12 9.18
CA PHE A 626 -30.59 -31.57 8.79
C PHE A 626 -29.46 -32.61 8.73
N ALA A 627 -28.49 -32.36 7.87
CA ALA A 627 -27.25 -33.14 7.81
C ALA A 627 -26.19 -32.45 8.69
N ILE A 628 -25.53 -33.24 9.54
CA ILE A 628 -24.50 -32.80 10.49
C ILE A 628 -23.14 -33.01 9.81
N LEU A 629 -22.42 -31.92 9.60
CA LEU A 629 -21.11 -31.87 8.98
C LEU A 629 -20.11 -31.28 9.98
N HIS A 630 -18.94 -31.91 10.11
CA HIS A 630 -17.79 -31.27 10.73
C HIS A 630 -16.80 -30.86 9.64
N TYR A 631 -16.15 -29.72 9.83
CA TYR A 631 -15.17 -29.23 8.86
C TYR A 631 -13.95 -28.61 9.54
N TYR A 632 -12.81 -29.21 9.24
CA TYR A 632 -11.50 -28.76 9.68
C TYR A 632 -10.60 -28.61 8.46
N PRO A 633 -10.09 -27.41 8.17
CA PRO A 633 -9.30 -27.16 6.97
C PRO A 633 -7.87 -27.67 7.12
N GLY A 634 -7.44 -28.48 6.15
CA GLY A 634 -6.02 -28.78 5.92
C GLY A 634 -5.51 -30.12 6.50
N THR A 635 -4.20 -30.33 6.37
CA THR A 635 -3.49 -31.47 6.97
C THR A 635 -3.03 -31.09 8.37
N TYR A 636 -3.20 -31.98 9.36
CA TYR A 636 -2.89 -31.82 10.80
C TYR A 636 -1.50 -31.24 11.23
N ASN A 637 -0.66 -30.70 10.34
CA ASN A 637 0.66 -30.17 10.66
C ASN A 637 1.07 -28.97 9.81
N ALA A 638 1.51 -27.89 10.47
CA ALA A 638 2.15 -26.70 9.89
C ALA A 638 1.34 -25.98 8.79
N THR A 639 0.02 -25.89 8.94
CA THR A 639 -0.85 -25.14 8.02
C THR A 639 -0.45 -23.68 7.99
N THR A 640 -0.16 -23.14 6.80
CA THR A 640 0.18 -21.72 6.64
C THR A 640 -1.06 -20.85 6.67
N ALA A 641 -0.92 -19.58 7.06
CA ALA A 641 -2.02 -18.62 7.04
C ALA A 641 -2.70 -18.49 5.66
N ALA A 642 -1.93 -18.54 4.57
CA ALA A 642 -2.47 -18.48 3.21
C ALA A 642 -3.29 -19.73 2.85
N GLN A 643 -2.82 -20.92 3.25
CA GLN A 643 -3.59 -22.17 3.08
C GLN A 643 -4.90 -22.13 3.88
N LEU A 644 -4.83 -21.73 5.15
CA LEU A 644 -6.00 -21.62 6.00
C LEU A 644 -7.03 -20.64 5.42
N LEU A 645 -6.62 -19.43 5.05
CA LEU A 645 -7.53 -18.39 4.55
C LEU A 645 -8.08 -18.65 3.13
N SER A 646 -7.52 -19.61 2.39
CA SER A 646 -8.03 -19.98 1.06
C SER A 646 -8.97 -21.20 1.08
N SER A 647 -8.95 -21.98 2.15
CA SER A 647 -9.72 -23.21 2.28
C SER A 647 -11.25 -23.01 2.23
N PRO A 648 -11.85 -21.97 2.86
CA PRO A 648 -13.31 -21.84 2.89
C PRO A 648 -13.91 -21.70 1.49
N GLN A 649 -13.36 -20.82 0.65
CA GLN A 649 -13.83 -20.59 -0.71
C GLN A 649 -13.68 -21.82 -1.62
N ALA A 650 -12.71 -22.68 -1.36
CA ALA A 650 -12.45 -23.87 -2.14
C ALA A 650 -13.36 -25.04 -1.72
N ASP A 651 -13.59 -25.20 -0.42
CA ASP A 651 -14.23 -26.38 0.15
C ASP A 651 -15.72 -26.22 0.41
N MET A 652 -16.15 -25.12 1.04
CA MET A 652 -17.54 -24.99 1.51
C MET A 652 -18.59 -25.15 0.39
N PRO A 653 -18.50 -24.43 -0.75
CA PRO A 653 -19.48 -24.59 -1.83
C PRO A 653 -19.52 -26.02 -2.39
N ARG A 654 -18.37 -26.70 -2.43
CA ARG A 654 -18.23 -28.07 -2.93
C ARG A 654 -18.82 -29.09 -1.96
N LEU A 655 -18.58 -28.93 -0.66
CA LEU A 655 -19.14 -29.78 0.38
C LEU A 655 -20.66 -29.66 0.41
N VAL A 656 -21.18 -28.44 0.44
CA VAL A 656 -22.62 -28.18 0.47
C VAL A 656 -23.33 -28.76 -0.76
N SER A 657 -22.82 -28.48 -1.96
CA SER A 657 -23.41 -29.03 -3.20
C SER A 657 -23.32 -30.55 -3.28
N GLY A 658 -22.25 -31.16 -2.76
CA GLY A 658 -22.09 -32.60 -2.67
C GLY A 658 -23.13 -33.25 -1.74
N ILE A 659 -23.35 -32.69 -0.55
CA ILE A 659 -24.36 -33.17 0.40
C ILE A 659 -25.75 -33.00 -0.18
N GLN A 660 -26.09 -31.84 -0.73
CA GLN A 660 -27.38 -31.58 -1.38
C GLN A 660 -27.65 -32.59 -2.50
N SER A 661 -26.63 -32.91 -3.31
CA SER A 661 -26.75 -33.91 -4.38
C SER A 661 -27.01 -35.32 -3.83
N ASN A 662 -26.31 -35.71 -2.76
CA ASN A 662 -26.52 -37.00 -2.09
C ASN A 662 -27.92 -37.10 -1.47
N VAL A 663 -28.41 -36.03 -0.83
CA VAL A 663 -29.76 -35.98 -0.27
C VAL A 663 -30.81 -36.03 -1.39
N ALA A 664 -30.62 -35.31 -2.49
CA ALA A 664 -31.54 -35.34 -3.64
C ALA A 664 -31.63 -36.74 -4.25
N ALA A 665 -30.52 -37.50 -4.26
CA ALA A 665 -30.49 -38.87 -4.76
C ALA A 665 -31.19 -39.87 -3.82
N ALA A 666 -30.93 -39.78 -2.50
CA ALA A 666 -31.42 -40.76 -1.52
C ALA A 666 -32.81 -40.42 -0.94
N CYS A 667 -33.16 -39.14 -0.86
CA CYS A 667 -34.33 -38.62 -0.14
C CYS A 667 -35.10 -37.57 -0.98
N PRO A 668 -35.49 -37.88 -2.24
CA PRO A 668 -35.98 -36.87 -3.18
C PRO A 668 -37.22 -36.11 -2.69
N ALA A 669 -38.08 -36.76 -1.89
CA ALA A 669 -39.31 -36.16 -1.38
C ALA A 669 -39.07 -35.05 -0.34
N SER A 670 -37.94 -35.08 0.37
CA SER A 670 -37.60 -34.12 1.44
C SER A 670 -36.36 -33.29 1.12
N ALA A 671 -35.76 -33.45 -0.06
CA ALA A 671 -34.44 -32.93 -0.35
C ALA A 671 -34.31 -31.41 -0.19
N SER A 672 -35.33 -30.63 -0.58
CA SER A 672 -35.32 -29.17 -0.44
C SER A 672 -35.55 -28.69 1.01
N ALA A 673 -35.96 -29.58 1.92
CA ALA A 673 -36.24 -29.25 3.31
C ALA A 673 -35.07 -29.60 4.24
N VAL A 674 -34.14 -30.46 3.80
CA VAL A 674 -32.98 -30.86 4.59
C VAL A 674 -31.97 -29.72 4.62
N GLN A 675 -31.71 -29.22 5.81
CA GLN A 675 -30.69 -28.20 6.05
C GLN A 675 -29.31 -28.83 6.21
N ILE A 676 -28.24 -28.03 6.12
CA ILE A 676 -26.87 -28.46 6.41
C ILE A 676 -26.38 -27.67 7.60
N PHE A 677 -25.93 -28.36 8.64
CA PHE A 677 -25.40 -27.78 9.86
C PHE A 677 -23.92 -28.16 9.93
N VAL A 678 -23.04 -27.16 9.99
CA VAL A 678 -21.63 -27.33 10.32
C VAL A 678 -21.50 -27.19 11.83
N THR A 679 -21.41 -28.29 12.56
CA THR A 679 -21.57 -28.29 14.02
C THR A 679 -20.24 -28.30 14.76
N GLU A 680 -19.15 -28.43 14.00
CA GLU A 680 -17.80 -28.17 14.47
C GLU A 680 -16.96 -27.60 13.32
N THR A 681 -16.33 -26.45 13.58
CA THR A 681 -15.22 -25.95 12.77
C THR A 681 -14.28 -25.08 13.60
N ASN A 682 -13.00 -25.18 13.28
CA ASN A 682 -11.93 -24.26 13.65
C ASN A 682 -10.71 -24.57 12.75
N PRO A 683 -9.55 -23.91 12.90
CA PRO A 683 -8.37 -24.17 12.07
C PRO A 683 -7.65 -25.53 12.28
N ASP A 684 -8.16 -26.42 13.14
CA ASP A 684 -7.57 -27.66 13.70
C ASP A 684 -6.14 -28.06 13.31
N GLY A 685 -5.35 -28.46 14.31
CA GLY A 685 -3.94 -28.81 14.17
C GLY A 685 -2.97 -27.65 14.44
N THR A 686 -1.70 -27.84 14.04
CA THR A 686 -0.64 -26.85 14.31
C THR A 686 -0.50 -25.84 13.16
N LEU A 687 -0.65 -24.55 13.45
CA LEU A 687 -0.31 -23.50 12.50
C LEU A 687 1.21 -23.45 12.30
N ALA A 688 1.64 -23.08 11.09
CA ALA A 688 3.04 -22.90 10.78
C ALA A 688 3.68 -21.88 11.73
N THR A 689 4.91 -22.15 12.19
CA THR A 689 5.67 -21.25 13.07
C THR A 689 5.75 -19.84 12.49
N GLY A 690 5.48 -18.83 13.32
CA GLY A 690 5.47 -17.42 12.90
C GLY A 690 4.15 -16.94 12.29
N THR A 691 3.13 -17.80 12.22
CA THR A 691 1.76 -17.38 11.89
C THR A 691 1.25 -16.36 12.92
N PRO A 692 0.77 -15.17 12.49
CA PRO A 692 0.26 -14.18 13.43
C PRO A 692 -0.93 -14.70 14.26
N ALA A 693 -1.00 -14.30 15.53
CA ALA A 693 -2.05 -14.75 16.45
C ALA A 693 -3.48 -14.31 16.03
N SER A 694 -3.62 -13.31 15.16
CA SER A 694 -4.92 -12.87 14.62
C SER A 694 -5.47 -13.76 13.51
N ILE A 695 -4.66 -14.62 12.90
CA ILE A 695 -5.06 -15.44 11.74
C ILE A 695 -6.27 -16.34 12.03
N PRO A 696 -6.38 -17.03 13.17
CA PRO A 696 -7.58 -17.81 13.48
C PRO A 696 -8.86 -17.00 13.51
N GLY A 697 -8.82 -15.74 13.97
CA GLY A 697 -9.97 -14.85 13.93
C GLY A 697 -10.35 -14.44 12.51
N LEU A 698 -9.36 -14.13 11.66
CA LEU A 698 -9.62 -13.83 10.25
C LEU A 698 -10.21 -15.05 9.51
N TYR A 699 -9.73 -16.25 9.85
CA TYR A 699 -10.33 -17.50 9.38
C TYR A 699 -11.77 -17.65 9.87
N ALA A 700 -12.05 -17.44 11.16
CA ALA A 700 -13.40 -17.53 11.72
C ALA A 700 -14.39 -16.62 10.98
N THR A 701 -14.02 -15.36 10.74
CA THR A 701 -14.81 -14.43 9.92
C THR A 701 -15.09 -15.00 8.53
N HIS A 702 -14.03 -15.44 7.85
CA HIS A 702 -14.13 -15.88 6.45
C HIS A 702 -14.92 -17.17 6.29
N GLU A 703 -14.68 -18.15 7.17
CA GLU A 703 -15.32 -19.45 7.16
C GLU A 703 -16.83 -19.34 7.42
N ILE A 704 -17.23 -18.62 8.48
CA ILE A 704 -18.65 -18.43 8.82
C ILE A 704 -19.41 -17.77 7.67
N LEU A 705 -18.87 -16.69 7.12
CA LEU A 705 -19.52 -15.98 6.02
C LEU A 705 -19.60 -16.84 4.76
N THR A 706 -18.53 -17.56 4.42
CA THR A 706 -18.51 -18.44 3.23
C THR A 706 -19.47 -19.61 3.38
N ALA A 707 -19.57 -20.21 4.58
CA ALA A 707 -20.52 -21.28 4.87
C ALA A 707 -21.97 -20.78 4.71
N LEU A 708 -22.31 -19.65 5.31
CA LEU A 708 -23.64 -19.04 5.20
C LEU A 708 -23.98 -18.66 3.76
N GLU A 709 -23.05 -18.04 3.02
CA GLU A 709 -23.20 -17.74 1.59
C GLU A 709 -23.42 -18.99 0.73
N SER A 710 -22.84 -20.13 1.15
CA SER A 710 -23.01 -21.42 0.49
C SER A 710 -24.33 -22.12 0.83
N GLY A 711 -25.10 -21.60 1.81
CA GLY A 711 -26.39 -22.15 2.23
C GLY A 711 -26.32 -23.07 3.44
N VAL A 712 -25.23 -23.04 4.22
CA VAL A 712 -25.19 -23.66 5.55
C VAL A 712 -26.18 -22.94 6.46
N ALA A 713 -26.99 -23.71 7.18
CA ALA A 713 -28.05 -23.20 8.03
C ALA A 713 -27.60 -22.92 9.47
N ASN A 714 -26.50 -23.51 9.90
CA ASN A 714 -25.92 -23.34 11.24
C ASN A 714 -24.43 -23.62 11.12
N ILE A 715 -23.59 -22.73 11.64
CA ILE A 715 -22.15 -22.98 11.77
C ILE A 715 -21.70 -22.73 13.21
N ASP A 716 -21.16 -23.77 13.84
CA ASP A 716 -20.70 -23.73 15.23
C ASP A 716 -19.18 -23.72 15.30
N TRP A 717 -18.64 -22.69 15.97
CA TRP A 717 -17.20 -22.64 16.25
C TRP A 717 -16.83 -23.61 17.38
N LEU A 718 -15.77 -24.39 17.18
CA LEU A 718 -15.18 -25.23 18.23
C LEU A 718 -13.94 -24.52 18.82
N GLU A 719 -13.87 -24.18 20.10
CA GLU A 719 -14.81 -24.37 21.22
C GLU A 719 -15.02 -23.05 21.97
N LEU A 720 -16.03 -23.00 22.86
CA LEU A 720 -16.33 -21.82 23.68
C LEU A 720 -15.12 -21.33 24.47
N HIS A 721 -14.49 -22.25 25.21
CA HIS A 721 -13.29 -22.00 26.00
C HIS A 721 -12.17 -22.95 25.61
N ALA A 722 -10.95 -22.42 25.53
CA ALA A 722 -9.76 -23.14 25.04
C ALA A 722 -9.84 -23.49 23.54
N GLY A 723 -8.94 -24.32 23.04
CA GLY A 723 -8.92 -24.74 21.64
C GLY A 723 -8.20 -23.82 20.64
N ALA A 724 -8.09 -24.32 19.41
CA ALA A 724 -7.39 -23.65 18.31
C ALA A 724 -8.08 -22.33 17.94
N GLY A 725 -7.33 -21.22 18.02
CA GLY A 725 -7.86 -19.91 17.69
C GLY A 725 -8.70 -19.24 18.77
N THR A 726 -8.80 -19.84 19.95
CA THR A 726 -9.41 -19.36 21.21
C THR A 726 -10.51 -18.32 21.03
N PHE A 727 -11.76 -18.73 21.26
CA PHE A 727 -12.88 -17.81 21.32
C PHE A 727 -12.86 -17.02 22.65
N LEU A 728 -13.00 -17.69 23.79
CA LEU A 728 -12.83 -17.09 25.12
C LEU A 728 -11.74 -17.82 25.92
N GLY A 729 -11.05 -17.07 26.77
CA GLY A 729 -10.06 -17.62 27.70
C GLY A 729 -10.73 -18.34 28.88
N GLU A 730 -10.44 -19.62 29.05
CA GLU A 730 -10.95 -20.45 30.16
C GLU A 730 -10.74 -19.78 31.52
N GLY A 731 -11.80 -19.72 32.34
CA GLY A 731 -11.81 -19.11 33.68
C GLY A 731 -11.67 -17.58 33.71
N THR A 732 -11.47 -16.91 32.57
CA THR A 732 -11.27 -15.45 32.51
C THR A 732 -12.28 -14.73 31.63
N GLU A 733 -12.95 -15.44 30.71
CA GLU A 733 -13.85 -14.87 29.71
C GLU A 733 -13.17 -13.80 28.85
N THR A 734 -11.85 -13.86 28.72
CA THR A 734 -11.10 -12.87 27.93
C THR A 734 -11.31 -13.15 26.44
N PRO A 735 -11.81 -12.19 25.63
CA PRO A 735 -11.98 -12.36 24.20
C PRO A 735 -10.66 -12.66 23.46
N GLY A 736 -10.64 -13.78 22.74
CA GLY A 736 -9.54 -14.18 21.88
C GLY A 736 -9.77 -13.84 20.40
N PRO A 737 -8.87 -14.27 19.51
CA PRO A 737 -8.93 -13.96 18.08
C PRO A 737 -10.23 -14.40 17.42
N ALA A 738 -10.73 -15.61 17.69
CA ALA A 738 -11.98 -16.10 17.12
C ALA A 738 -13.17 -15.24 17.54
N PHE A 739 -13.24 -14.76 18.79
CA PHE A 739 -14.33 -13.88 19.24
C PHE A 739 -14.49 -12.67 18.33
N TYR A 740 -13.42 -11.92 18.08
CA TYR A 740 -13.47 -10.73 17.23
C TYR A 740 -13.73 -11.08 15.76
N GLY A 741 -13.26 -12.24 15.31
CA GLY A 741 -13.54 -12.75 13.98
C GLY A 741 -15.04 -13.03 13.76
N ILE A 742 -15.67 -13.68 14.74
CA ILE A 742 -17.10 -13.99 14.71
C ILE A 742 -17.93 -12.71 14.91
N GLU A 743 -17.49 -11.78 15.76
CA GLU A 743 -18.11 -10.45 15.91
C GLU A 743 -18.14 -9.70 14.57
N LEU A 744 -17.05 -9.72 13.77
CA LEU A 744 -17.07 -9.16 12.40
C LEU A 744 -18.08 -9.85 11.47
N ALA A 745 -18.18 -11.18 11.53
CA ALA A 745 -19.18 -11.89 10.71
C ALA A 745 -20.61 -11.48 11.08
N HIS A 746 -20.87 -11.34 12.38
CA HIS A 746 -22.15 -10.89 12.92
C HIS A 746 -22.47 -9.43 12.56
N LEU A 747 -21.49 -8.52 12.66
CA LEU A 747 -21.65 -7.11 12.29
C LEU A 747 -21.98 -6.95 10.80
N LEU A 748 -21.40 -7.80 9.95
CA LEU A 748 -21.72 -7.82 8.52
C LEU A 748 -23.19 -8.21 8.31
N ALA A 749 -23.61 -9.34 8.89
CA ALA A 749 -24.97 -9.87 8.74
C ALA A 749 -25.45 -10.61 10.00
N ASP A 750 -26.61 -10.21 10.52
CA ASP A 750 -27.33 -10.90 11.59
C ASP A 750 -28.56 -11.64 11.04
N VAL A 751 -29.25 -12.38 11.91
CA VAL A 751 -30.48 -13.13 11.60
C VAL A 751 -31.47 -12.28 10.79
N GLY A 752 -31.85 -12.80 9.62
CA GLY A 752 -32.79 -12.16 8.70
C GLY A 752 -32.14 -11.23 7.68
N ASP A 753 -30.86 -10.88 7.84
CA ASP A 753 -30.11 -10.12 6.84
C ASP A 753 -29.82 -10.99 5.61
N THR A 754 -29.63 -10.33 4.46
CA THR A 754 -29.38 -11.01 3.19
C THR A 754 -27.93 -10.85 2.78
N LEU A 755 -27.18 -11.94 2.73
CA LEU A 755 -25.85 -12.00 2.13
C LEU A 755 -25.98 -11.82 0.61
N VAL A 756 -25.12 -11.00 0.02
CA VAL A 756 -25.17 -10.62 -1.40
C VAL A 756 -23.81 -10.80 -2.08
N SER A 757 -23.83 -10.91 -3.40
CA SER A 757 -22.62 -11.17 -4.19
C SER A 757 -21.57 -10.06 -4.02
N ALA A 758 -20.38 -10.44 -3.58
CA ALA A 758 -19.16 -9.63 -3.63
C ALA A 758 -18.07 -10.37 -4.41
N SER A 759 -17.30 -9.67 -5.22
CA SER A 759 -16.21 -10.29 -6.00
C SER A 759 -15.00 -9.37 -6.09
N SER A 760 -13.81 -9.94 -5.88
CA SER A 760 -12.53 -9.25 -5.97
C SER A 760 -11.78 -9.64 -7.24
N THR A 761 -11.02 -8.70 -7.82
CA THR A 761 -10.09 -8.99 -8.91
C THR A 761 -8.75 -9.56 -8.43
N ASN A 762 -8.55 -9.69 -7.12
CA ASN A 762 -7.34 -10.23 -6.50
C ASN A 762 -7.72 -11.38 -5.56
N SER A 763 -7.15 -12.56 -5.78
CA SER A 763 -7.42 -13.77 -4.99
C SER A 763 -6.95 -13.68 -3.54
N THR A 764 -6.04 -12.75 -3.19
CA THR A 764 -5.64 -12.53 -1.79
C THR A 764 -6.48 -11.47 -1.08
N LEU A 765 -7.41 -10.82 -1.77
CA LEU A 765 -8.39 -9.92 -1.15
C LEU A 765 -9.76 -10.57 -1.21
N LEU A 766 -10.17 -11.14 -0.08
CA LEU A 766 -11.46 -11.80 0.10
C LEU A 766 -12.51 -10.73 0.41
N ALA A 767 -13.74 -10.92 -0.08
CA ALA A 767 -14.79 -9.94 0.07
C ALA A 767 -16.13 -10.61 0.35
N HIS A 768 -16.85 -10.09 1.34
CA HIS A 768 -18.21 -10.48 1.69
C HIS A 768 -19.08 -9.22 1.77
N ALA A 769 -20.38 -9.36 1.51
CA ALA A 769 -21.30 -8.24 1.62
C ALA A 769 -22.70 -8.69 2.02
N ALA A 770 -23.45 -7.78 2.65
CA ALA A 770 -24.82 -8.02 3.05
C ALA A 770 -25.70 -6.78 2.89
N LEU A 771 -26.99 -7.01 2.66
CA LEU A 771 -28.07 -6.07 2.85
C LEU A 771 -28.76 -6.41 4.17
N GLN A 772 -28.59 -5.53 5.16
CA GLN A 772 -29.20 -5.69 6.46
C GLN A 772 -30.70 -5.36 6.39
N ALA A 773 -31.51 -6.02 7.21
CA ALA A 773 -32.96 -5.79 7.31
C ALA A 773 -33.29 -4.33 7.69
N SER A 774 -32.34 -3.63 8.32
CA SER A 774 -32.41 -2.20 8.60
C SER A 774 -32.29 -1.28 7.36
N GLY A 775 -31.94 -1.84 6.19
CA GLY A 775 -31.65 -1.11 4.95
C GLY A 775 -30.18 -0.72 4.76
N LYS A 776 -29.33 -1.01 5.75
CA LYS A 776 -27.89 -0.77 5.68
C LYS A 776 -27.19 -1.78 4.77
N LYS A 777 -26.10 -1.35 4.14
CA LYS A 777 -25.24 -2.19 3.31
C LYS A 777 -23.94 -2.43 4.07
N ALA A 778 -23.60 -3.68 4.33
CA ALA A 778 -22.36 -4.05 4.98
C ALA A 778 -21.39 -4.65 3.97
N ILE A 779 -20.11 -4.29 4.05
CA ILE A 779 -19.06 -4.77 3.16
C ILE A 779 -17.84 -5.12 4.01
N LEU A 780 -17.38 -6.37 3.94
CA LEU A 780 -16.19 -6.84 4.62
C LEU A 780 -15.12 -7.18 3.59
N LEU A 781 -13.92 -6.61 3.78
CA LEU A 781 -12.74 -6.82 2.95
C LEU A 781 -11.62 -7.40 3.81
N LEU A 782 -11.14 -8.59 3.46
CA LEU A 782 -10.07 -9.28 4.18
C LEU A 782 -8.85 -9.43 3.27
N ASN A 783 -7.73 -8.83 3.66
CA ASN A 783 -6.46 -8.97 2.97
C ASN A 783 -5.67 -10.15 3.55
N ALA A 784 -5.58 -11.24 2.80
CA ALA A 784 -4.83 -12.45 3.12
C ALA A 784 -3.35 -12.37 2.68
N ASP A 785 -2.90 -11.26 2.11
CA ASP A 785 -1.48 -11.05 1.81
C ASP A 785 -0.69 -10.82 3.12
N PRO A 786 0.46 -11.50 3.33
CA PRO A 786 1.28 -11.34 4.52
C PRO A 786 2.08 -10.04 4.62
N ALA A 787 2.31 -9.35 3.49
CA ALA A 787 3.30 -8.30 3.40
C ALA A 787 2.77 -7.00 2.78
N ASN A 788 1.82 -7.09 1.85
CA ASN A 788 1.42 -5.96 1.03
C ASN A 788 0.05 -5.41 1.46
N THR A 789 0.02 -4.12 1.77
CA THR A 789 -1.23 -3.38 1.92
C THR A 789 -1.99 -3.34 0.59
N ALA A 790 -3.27 -3.69 0.61
CA ALA A 790 -4.16 -3.60 -0.53
C ALA A 790 -4.82 -2.21 -0.60
N ASN A 791 -4.73 -1.56 -1.76
CA ASN A 791 -5.54 -0.38 -2.08
C ASN A 791 -6.71 -0.83 -2.96
N VAL A 792 -7.91 -0.78 -2.41
CA VAL A 792 -9.11 -1.43 -2.95
C VAL A 792 -10.06 -0.37 -3.46
N GLN A 793 -10.43 -0.44 -4.74
CA GLN A 793 -11.57 0.30 -5.27
C GLN A 793 -12.83 -0.54 -5.09
N VAL A 794 -13.74 -0.08 -4.23
CA VAL A 794 -15.04 -0.73 -4.02
C VAL A 794 -16.07 -0.04 -4.91
N THR A 795 -16.85 -0.82 -5.64
CA THR A 795 -18.02 -0.34 -6.39
C THR A 795 -19.26 -1.11 -5.95
N VAL A 796 -20.28 -0.39 -5.50
CA VAL A 796 -21.56 -0.96 -5.07
C VAL A 796 -22.64 -0.65 -6.10
N THR A 797 -23.29 -1.69 -6.60
CA THR A 797 -24.41 -1.62 -7.54
C THR A 797 -25.71 -2.09 -6.88
N GLY A 798 -26.85 -1.66 -7.43
CA GLY A 798 -28.19 -2.03 -6.95
C GLY A 798 -28.72 -1.21 -5.76
N SER A 799 -27.88 -0.39 -5.13
CA SER A 799 -28.24 0.41 -3.95
C SER A 799 -27.57 1.78 -3.98
N THR A 800 -28.17 2.78 -3.32
CA THR A 800 -27.52 4.06 -3.00
C THR A 800 -26.84 3.98 -1.64
N LEU A 801 -25.65 4.58 -1.52
CA LEU A 801 -24.89 4.62 -0.27
C LEU A 801 -25.04 5.95 0.46
N GLY A 802 -25.13 5.92 1.79
CA GLY A 802 -24.90 7.09 2.63
C GLY A 802 -23.47 7.64 2.50
N ALA A 803 -23.29 8.91 2.90
CA ALA A 803 -21.99 9.61 2.79
C ALA A 803 -20.95 9.18 3.84
N THR A 804 -21.36 8.41 4.85
CA THR A 804 -20.52 7.95 5.96
C THR A 804 -20.83 6.51 6.29
N ALA A 805 -19.82 5.73 6.67
CA ALA A 805 -19.96 4.37 7.17
C ALA A 805 -19.36 4.25 8.57
N THR A 806 -19.88 3.30 9.34
CA THR A 806 -19.19 2.81 10.53
C THR A 806 -18.18 1.76 10.08
N GLN A 807 -16.92 1.93 10.48
CA GLN A 807 -15.82 1.04 10.14
C GLN A 807 -15.36 0.25 11.36
N TYR A 808 -15.20 -1.05 11.18
CA TYR A 808 -14.58 -1.98 12.12
C TYR A 808 -13.34 -2.62 11.48
N SER A 809 -12.34 -2.96 12.28
CA SER A 809 -11.13 -3.61 11.78
C SER A 809 -10.56 -4.60 12.79
N PHE A 810 -10.10 -5.74 12.28
CA PHE A 810 -9.43 -6.78 13.05
C PHE A 810 -8.28 -7.37 12.24
N GLY A 811 -7.13 -7.61 12.86
CA GLY A 811 -5.95 -8.14 12.18
C GLY A 811 -4.64 -7.71 12.83
N ILE A 812 -3.53 -7.92 12.12
CA ILE A 812 -2.18 -7.58 12.64
C ILE A 812 -1.95 -6.07 12.79
N ALA A 813 -2.76 -5.24 12.11
CA ALA A 813 -2.68 -3.78 12.18
C ALA A 813 -3.47 -3.20 13.36
N THR A 814 -4.17 -4.03 14.14
CA THR A 814 -5.06 -3.61 15.22
C THR A 814 -4.74 -4.37 16.50
N SER A 815 -4.73 -3.68 17.64
CA SER A 815 -4.70 -4.31 18.96
C SER A 815 -6.10 -4.35 19.54
N GLN A 816 -6.55 -5.53 19.96
CA GLN A 816 -7.84 -5.70 20.65
C GLN A 816 -7.62 -6.13 22.10
N SER A 817 -8.34 -5.49 23.01
CA SER A 817 -8.30 -5.80 24.45
C SER A 817 -9.65 -5.55 25.14
N GLY A 818 -10.67 -5.19 24.36
CA GLY A 818 -12.01 -4.87 24.87
C GLY A 818 -12.96 -6.05 24.74
N SER A 819 -14.21 -5.85 25.13
CA SER A 819 -15.27 -6.86 24.95
C SER A 819 -16.06 -6.68 23.64
N THR A 820 -15.62 -5.79 22.75
CA THR A 820 -16.25 -5.42 21.46
C THR A 820 -15.19 -4.84 20.52
N LEU A 821 -15.42 -4.91 19.21
CA LEU A 821 -14.61 -4.23 18.20
C LEU A 821 -14.80 -2.70 18.24
N PRO A 822 -13.71 -1.92 18.24
CA PRO A 822 -13.80 -0.47 18.15
C PRO A 822 -14.42 -0.01 16.83
N ALA A 823 -15.41 0.88 16.93
CA ALA A 823 -16.03 1.53 15.79
C ALA A 823 -15.32 2.86 15.46
N THR A 824 -15.10 3.12 14.18
CA THR A 824 -14.60 4.40 13.66
C THR A 824 -15.48 4.91 12.53
N SER A 825 -15.39 6.19 12.17
CA SER A 825 -16.15 6.76 11.05
C SER A 825 -15.30 6.73 9.77
N PHE A 826 -15.91 6.30 8.66
CA PHE A 826 -15.30 6.32 7.33
C PHE A 826 -16.14 7.17 6.37
N THR A 827 -15.51 7.94 5.49
CA THR A 827 -16.22 8.81 4.54
C THR A 827 -16.38 8.12 3.20
N ILE A 828 -17.60 8.12 2.66
CA ILE A 828 -17.96 7.51 1.38
C ILE A 828 -18.35 8.62 0.39
N PRO A 829 -17.52 8.90 -0.64
CA PRO A 829 -17.79 9.95 -1.62
C PRO A 829 -18.89 9.59 -2.63
N GLY A 830 -19.30 8.33 -2.71
CA GLY A 830 -20.34 7.83 -3.60
C GLY A 830 -20.30 6.30 -3.72
N ASN A 831 -21.01 5.76 -4.70
CA ASN A 831 -21.09 4.31 -4.93
C ASN A 831 -19.76 3.65 -5.34
N THR A 832 -18.76 4.44 -5.73
CA THR A 832 -17.39 3.99 -5.96
C THR A 832 -16.44 4.77 -5.07
N PHE A 833 -15.63 4.06 -4.28
CA PHE A 833 -14.72 4.65 -3.32
C PHE A 833 -13.48 3.77 -3.09
N SER A 834 -12.46 4.30 -2.42
CA SER A 834 -11.21 3.59 -2.15
C SER A 834 -11.03 3.31 -0.66
N VAL A 835 -10.63 2.08 -0.33
CA VAL A 835 -10.34 1.62 1.03
C VAL A 835 -8.94 1.00 1.05
N VAL A 836 -8.19 1.25 2.12
CA VAL A 836 -6.85 0.69 2.30
C VAL A 836 -6.92 -0.42 3.33
N ILE A 837 -6.51 -1.63 2.96
CA ILE A 837 -6.57 -2.82 3.81
C ILE A 837 -5.14 -3.31 4.09
N PRO A 838 -4.62 -3.16 5.31
CA PRO A 838 -3.29 -3.65 5.68
C PRO A 838 -3.14 -5.17 5.47
N PRO A 839 -1.91 -5.71 5.45
CA PRO A 839 -1.69 -7.16 5.42
C PRO A 839 -2.40 -7.85 6.58
N TYR A 840 -2.85 -9.10 6.41
CA TYR A 840 -3.59 -9.90 7.41
C TYR A 840 -4.55 -9.09 8.28
N THR A 841 -5.46 -8.37 7.62
CA THR A 841 -6.45 -7.51 8.27
C THR A 841 -7.78 -7.58 7.53
N ALA A 842 -8.86 -7.74 8.29
CA ALA A 842 -10.23 -7.55 7.83
C ALA A 842 -10.69 -6.13 8.20
N THR A 843 -11.36 -5.47 7.26
CA THR A 843 -12.04 -4.19 7.48
C THR A 843 -13.46 -4.29 6.99
N GLU A 844 -14.40 -3.93 7.85
CA GLU A 844 -15.81 -3.93 7.57
C GLU A 844 -16.35 -2.51 7.55
N LEU A 845 -17.24 -2.22 6.60
CA LEU A 845 -17.94 -0.96 6.44
C LEU A 845 -19.44 -1.19 6.47
N VAL A 846 -20.11 -0.67 7.50
CA VAL A 846 -21.57 -0.67 7.62
C VAL A 846 -22.11 0.69 7.20
N ILE A 847 -22.85 0.72 6.10
CA ILE A 847 -23.22 1.92 5.35
C ILE A 847 -24.74 2.14 5.40
N PRO A 848 -25.24 3.32 5.84
CA PRO A 848 -26.66 3.66 5.79
C PRO A 848 -27.29 3.54 4.40
#